data_AF-A0AAN8ZSL8-F1
#
_entry.id   AF-A0AAN8ZSL8-F1
#
_cell.length_a   1.000
_cell.length_b   1.000
_cell.length_c   1.000
_cell.angle_alpha   90.00
_cell.angle_beta   90.00
_cell.angle_gamma   90.00
#
_symmetry.space_group_name_H-M   'P 1'
#
loop_
_entity.id
_entity.type
_entity.pdbx_description
1 polymer ?
#
loop_
_entity_poly.entity_id
_entity_poly.type
_entity_poly.pdbx_seq_one_letter_code
_entity_poly.pdbx_strand_id
1 'polypeptide(L)'
;MADIRLEVPAENSVLEVLYDGTELYQEPPSMSENLTQLARKIDFATDGEDVAGEEKKEEEEEEEKQPFQQPHWNLEGVRNKVRQALTEMCVLHDLLITVKQKPPQYMVLDPVQADAPEPKSYIQFLSLKKSLQSSAAILMNGAERLRASQAEIGRPSRSGLDFHIELLKLRQNWRLRKAANNIIGDLSYRSAGSTFKHTGIFEVTKADENSGPSSALTPGGASPMSPVTTIPPRIGPGSSLRVTVPAELEGSAYIFVCIKKDEEDICSAQLNSSDYVSQENAPWQQKLEEAQNVLFCKELFSQLAREAVKLTPSIPHLVVGNQITATIFPGIHLLVGLCHSDGKGRSKLAAQIQAGSAGTVVGGATGTVGPGPVNGLGPSKYKHEHDLEHSLHQLLHRVYHHSFQHPLPHPVYAPMGMSKRRRAAGPEGMDRNQIIQMTKEKTLLEQIIGQVQHNFLRLRTMYIIDQLAAEFKDPLIVSHWNAFNSPTQSCVKINIVTQGYDSVLRTKLVIHIYERTLKCICRDGKIMTMSFEPQELRNLIFCQISQHNMAAVQGLAKYNGWTVLSSEQNIGTGAIEPFGNASTVILASPSGNKVIGVHSGPHQRISLYVSSSPRPDFYPSTVVNEQRWEHLGAAWQEVRHDRMEGRNFLNKMELLMAALTA
;
A
#
# COMPACT_ATOMS: atom_id res chain seq x y z
N MET A 1 -6.93 15.13 -6.50
CA MET A 1 -7.87 14.11 -7.03
C MET A 1 -7.97 14.36 -8.51
N ALA A 2 -7.32 13.53 -9.33
CA ALA A 2 -7.48 13.57 -10.78
C ALA A 2 -8.46 12.45 -11.15
N ASP A 3 -9.51 12.80 -11.90
CA ASP A 3 -10.44 11.84 -12.50
C ASP A 3 -9.65 10.93 -13.46
N ILE A 4 -9.39 9.70 -13.02
CA ILE A 4 -8.83 8.67 -13.88
C ILE A 4 -10.01 8.09 -14.65
N ARG A 5 -10.17 8.52 -15.90
CA ARG A 5 -11.03 7.82 -16.86
C ARG A 5 -10.37 6.49 -17.18
N LEU A 6 -10.98 5.41 -16.70
CA LEU A 6 -10.66 4.04 -17.07
C LEU A 6 -10.98 3.87 -18.56
N GLU A 7 -9.96 3.79 -19.40
CA GLU A 7 -10.16 3.20 -20.72
C GLU A 7 -10.49 1.72 -20.54
N VAL A 8 -11.64 1.34 -21.08
CA VAL A 8 -12.11 -0.04 -21.15
C VAL A 8 -11.13 -0.81 -22.03
N PRO A 9 -10.58 -1.97 -21.61
CA PRO A 9 -9.80 -2.80 -22.51
C PRO A 9 -10.66 -3.13 -23.74
N ALA A 10 -10.03 -3.35 -24.90
CA ALA A 10 -10.75 -3.87 -26.07
C ALA A 10 -11.27 -5.28 -25.73
N GLU A 11 -12.45 -5.34 -25.12
CA GLU A 11 -13.21 -6.55 -24.88
C GLU A 11 -13.61 -7.13 -26.24
N ASN A 12 -13.63 -8.46 -26.35
CA ASN A 12 -14.19 -9.16 -27.51
C ASN A 12 -15.55 -8.52 -27.85
N SER A 13 -15.74 -8.11 -29.10
CA SER A 13 -16.99 -7.49 -29.53
C SER A 13 -18.16 -8.39 -29.18
N VAL A 14 -19.11 -7.83 -28.43
CA VAL A 14 -20.38 -8.50 -28.11
C VAL A 14 -21.10 -8.74 -29.44
N LEU A 15 -21.29 -10.02 -29.79
CA LEU A 15 -21.98 -10.41 -31.02
C LEU A 15 -23.48 -10.17 -30.88
N GLU A 16 -24.04 -10.63 -29.76
CA GLU A 16 -25.46 -10.46 -29.45
C GLU A 16 -25.69 -10.56 -27.94
N VAL A 17 -26.69 -9.83 -27.44
CA VAL A 17 -27.21 -10.00 -26.09
C VAL A 17 -28.55 -10.71 -26.20
N LEU A 18 -28.61 -11.95 -25.71
CA LEU A 18 -29.82 -12.76 -25.75
C LEU A 18 -30.92 -12.15 -24.86
N TYR A 19 -32.18 -12.48 -25.15
CA TYR A 19 -33.36 -12.00 -24.40
C TYR A 19 -33.37 -12.38 -22.91
N ASP A 20 -32.50 -13.30 -22.48
CA ASP A 20 -32.27 -13.70 -21.09
C ASP A 20 -31.19 -12.87 -20.37
N GLY A 21 -30.58 -11.91 -21.07
CA GLY A 21 -29.52 -11.02 -20.59
C GLY A 21 -28.12 -11.63 -20.67
N THR A 22 -27.95 -12.76 -21.37
CA THR A 22 -26.64 -13.41 -21.52
C THR A 22 -25.90 -12.77 -22.71
N GLU A 23 -24.73 -12.19 -22.43
CA GLU A 23 -23.85 -11.60 -23.45
C GLU A 23 -23.06 -12.71 -24.15
N LEU A 24 -23.23 -12.85 -25.47
CA LEU A 24 -22.49 -13.80 -26.30
C LEU A 24 -21.28 -13.07 -26.89
N TYR A 25 -20.11 -13.37 -26.36
CA TYR A 25 -18.85 -12.76 -26.79
C TYR A 25 -18.31 -13.48 -28.04
N GLN A 26 -17.71 -12.73 -28.96
CA GLN A 26 -16.94 -13.32 -30.05
C GLN A 26 -15.72 -14.03 -29.47
N GLU A 27 -15.72 -15.36 -29.49
CA GLU A 27 -14.54 -16.14 -29.10
C GLU A 27 -13.40 -15.87 -30.09
N PRO A 28 -12.15 -15.76 -29.62
CA PRO A 28 -11.01 -15.65 -30.52
C PRO A 28 -10.98 -16.89 -31.41
N PRO A 29 -10.82 -16.73 -32.74
CA PRO A 29 -10.86 -17.86 -33.66
C PRO A 29 -9.83 -18.91 -33.26
N SER A 30 -10.26 -20.17 -33.21
CA SER A 30 -9.38 -21.31 -32.93
C SER A 30 -8.21 -21.32 -33.92
N MET A 31 -7.06 -21.87 -33.55
CA MET A 31 -5.94 -22.11 -34.47
C MET A 31 -6.39 -22.83 -35.74
N SER A 32 -7.33 -23.77 -35.64
CA SER A 32 -7.91 -24.46 -36.80
C SER A 32 -8.77 -23.54 -37.68
N GLU A 33 -9.53 -22.62 -37.09
CA GLU A 33 -10.36 -21.65 -37.83
C GLU A 33 -9.52 -20.55 -38.46
N ASN A 34 -8.48 -20.08 -37.77
CA ASN A 34 -7.55 -19.09 -38.28
C ASN A 34 -6.74 -19.70 -39.46
N LEU A 35 -6.34 -20.96 -39.34
CA LEU A 35 -5.70 -21.72 -40.42
C LEU A 35 -6.68 -21.98 -41.58
N THR A 36 -7.97 -22.23 -41.30
CA THR A 36 -9.01 -22.35 -42.34
C THR A 36 -9.28 -21.01 -43.05
N GLN A 37 -9.26 -19.89 -42.33
CA GLN A 37 -9.39 -18.55 -42.90
C GLN A 37 -8.17 -18.15 -43.74
N LEU A 38 -6.97 -18.58 -43.33
CA LEU A 38 -5.75 -18.43 -44.13
C LEU A 38 -5.75 -19.35 -45.34
N ALA A 39 -6.20 -20.60 -45.21
CA ALA A 39 -6.32 -21.56 -46.30
C ALA A 39 -7.35 -21.11 -47.36
N ARG A 40 -8.44 -20.45 -46.95
CA ARG A 40 -9.41 -19.83 -47.87
C ARG A 40 -8.87 -18.61 -48.62
N LYS A 41 -7.75 -18.03 -48.18
CA LYS A 41 -7.04 -16.96 -48.89
C LYS A 41 -5.98 -17.52 -49.85
N ILE A 42 -5.76 -18.83 -49.86
CA ILE A 42 -4.89 -19.49 -50.84
C ILE A 42 -5.73 -19.73 -52.09
N ASP A 43 -5.40 -19.03 -53.16
CA ASP A 43 -5.98 -19.23 -54.48
C ASP A 43 -5.24 -20.39 -55.16
N PHE A 44 -5.89 -21.55 -55.25
CA PHE A 44 -5.32 -22.77 -55.85
C PHE A 44 -5.53 -22.87 -57.37
N ALA A 45 -5.91 -21.77 -58.03
CA ALA A 45 -6.17 -21.74 -59.47
C ALA A 45 -4.91 -21.68 -60.36
N THR A 46 -3.72 -21.93 -59.83
CA THR A 46 -2.50 -22.09 -60.62
C THR A 46 -1.73 -23.34 -60.20
N ASP A 47 -1.65 -24.25 -61.16
CA ASP A 47 -0.68 -25.33 -61.36
C ASP A 47 -0.74 -26.52 -60.38
N GLY A 48 -1.47 -27.55 -60.81
CA GLY A 48 -0.85 -28.68 -61.50
C GLY A 48 -0.04 -29.69 -60.67
N GLU A 49 -0.49 -30.94 -60.79
CA GLU A 49 0.23 -32.21 -60.62
C GLU A 49 0.02 -33.00 -59.31
N ASP A 50 -0.43 -34.23 -59.56
CA ASP A 50 -0.78 -35.32 -58.66
C ASP A 50 0.37 -35.79 -57.76
N VAL A 51 0.09 -36.05 -56.48
CA VAL A 51 0.76 -37.12 -55.72
C VAL A 51 -0.23 -37.80 -54.77
N ALA A 52 -0.58 -39.03 -55.11
CA ALA A 52 -1.25 -40.01 -54.24
C ALA A 52 -0.27 -40.57 -53.19
N GLY A 53 -0.77 -40.92 -51.98
CA GLY A 53 0.03 -41.67 -51.02
C GLY A 53 -0.58 -41.87 -49.62
N GLU A 54 -1.25 -43.00 -49.45
CA GLU A 54 -1.30 -43.89 -48.27
C GLU A 54 -1.92 -43.42 -46.94
N GLU A 55 -3.14 -43.92 -46.67
CA GLU A 55 -3.72 -44.04 -45.33
C GLU A 55 -3.10 -45.23 -44.57
N LYS A 56 -2.46 -44.96 -43.42
CA LYS A 56 -2.13 -45.98 -42.41
C LYS A 56 -3.28 -46.07 -41.41
N LYS A 57 -3.88 -47.26 -41.28
CA LYS A 57 -4.73 -47.65 -40.17
C LYS A 57 -3.87 -47.92 -38.94
N GLU A 58 -4.08 -47.16 -37.88
CA GLU A 58 -3.66 -47.51 -36.52
C GLU A 58 -4.90 -48.03 -35.77
N GLU A 59 -4.77 -49.25 -35.22
CA GLU A 59 -5.74 -49.87 -34.32
C GLU A 59 -5.49 -49.29 -32.91
N GLU A 60 -6.49 -48.63 -32.33
CA GLU A 60 -6.48 -48.21 -30.92
C GLU A 60 -7.29 -49.19 -30.06
N GLU A 61 -6.65 -49.66 -28.99
CA GLU A 61 -7.18 -50.53 -27.95
C GLU A 61 -8.29 -49.82 -27.13
N GLU A 62 -9.38 -50.52 -26.85
CA GLU A 62 -10.47 -50.05 -26.01
C GLU A 62 -10.08 -50.07 -24.53
N GLU A 63 -9.80 -48.90 -23.93
CA GLU A 63 -9.86 -48.70 -22.48
C GLU A 63 -11.32 -48.51 -22.02
N GLU A 64 -11.74 -49.31 -21.03
CA GLU A 64 -13.04 -49.23 -20.35
C GLU A 64 -13.32 -47.82 -19.78
N LYS A 65 -14.18 -47.06 -20.45
CA LYS A 65 -14.77 -45.83 -19.90
C LYS A 65 -16.01 -46.17 -19.07
N GLN A 66 -15.96 -45.83 -17.79
CA GLN A 66 -17.13 -45.75 -16.91
C GLN A 66 -18.27 -44.94 -17.57
N PRO A 67 -19.55 -45.27 -17.31
CA PRO A 67 -20.67 -44.68 -18.03
C PRO A 67 -20.72 -43.16 -17.82
N PHE A 68 -20.45 -42.44 -18.91
CA PHE A 68 -20.60 -41.00 -19.04
C PHE A 68 -22.07 -40.62 -18.73
N GLN A 69 -22.33 -40.06 -17.54
CA GLN A 69 -23.60 -39.41 -17.26
C GLN A 69 -23.70 -38.15 -18.12
N GLN A 70 -24.49 -38.22 -19.19
CA GLN A 70 -24.80 -37.06 -20.02
C GLN A 70 -25.50 -35.99 -19.15
N PRO A 71 -25.14 -34.70 -19.32
CA PRO A 71 -25.82 -33.62 -18.61
C PRO A 71 -27.31 -33.63 -18.98
N HIS A 72 -28.17 -33.81 -17.98
CA HIS A 72 -29.62 -33.79 -18.15
C HIS A 72 -30.05 -32.40 -18.66
N TRP A 73 -30.40 -32.32 -19.93
CA TRP A 73 -30.93 -31.10 -20.52
C TRP A 73 -32.35 -30.85 -20.01
N ASN A 74 -32.67 -29.63 -19.55
CA ASN A 74 -34.01 -29.35 -19.00
C ASN A 74 -35.16 -29.53 -20.01
N LEU A 75 -34.85 -29.61 -21.31
CA LEU A 75 -35.80 -29.89 -22.39
C LEU A 75 -35.57 -31.27 -23.04
N GLU A 76 -34.89 -32.18 -22.36
CA GLU A 76 -34.64 -33.56 -22.81
C GLU A 76 -35.95 -34.26 -23.23
N GLY A 77 -37.02 -34.08 -22.45
CA GLY A 77 -38.34 -34.62 -22.78
C GLY A 77 -38.96 -34.04 -24.05
N VAL A 78 -38.69 -32.76 -24.36
CA VAL A 78 -39.15 -32.12 -25.61
C VAL A 78 -38.34 -32.65 -26.78
N ARG A 79 -37.01 -32.70 -26.64
CA ARG A 79 -36.09 -33.25 -27.63
C ARG A 79 -36.47 -34.68 -28.02
N ASN A 80 -36.71 -35.53 -27.03
CA ASN A 80 -37.02 -36.94 -27.27
C ASN A 80 -38.37 -37.12 -27.97
N LYS A 81 -39.39 -36.32 -27.60
CA LYS A 81 -40.71 -36.35 -28.28
C LYS A 81 -40.63 -35.82 -29.71
N VAL A 82 -39.88 -34.75 -29.95
CA VAL A 82 -39.68 -34.21 -31.31
C VAL A 82 -38.89 -35.19 -32.17
N ARG A 83 -37.84 -35.80 -31.61
CA ARG A 83 -37.06 -36.84 -32.29
C ARG A 83 -37.92 -38.05 -32.63
N GLN A 84 -38.79 -38.49 -31.71
CA GLN A 84 -39.71 -39.60 -31.94
C GLN A 84 -40.72 -39.27 -33.07
N ALA A 85 -41.33 -38.09 -33.03
CA ALA A 85 -42.25 -37.64 -34.09
C ALA A 85 -41.53 -37.54 -35.45
N LEU A 86 -40.29 -37.04 -35.48
CA LEU A 86 -39.48 -36.99 -36.69
C LEU A 86 -39.17 -38.39 -37.21
N THR A 87 -38.80 -39.34 -36.35
CA THR A 87 -38.56 -40.73 -36.78
C THR A 87 -39.80 -41.38 -37.36
N GLU A 88 -40.98 -41.17 -36.76
CA GLU A 88 -42.25 -41.67 -37.29
C GLU A 88 -42.56 -41.06 -38.68
N MET A 89 -42.25 -39.76 -38.86
CA MET A 89 -42.44 -39.09 -40.14
C MET A 89 -41.43 -39.51 -41.20
N CYS A 90 -40.17 -39.74 -40.83
CA CYS A 90 -39.16 -40.29 -41.71
C CYS A 90 -39.55 -41.71 -42.18
N VAL A 91 -40.02 -42.56 -41.27
CA VAL A 91 -40.51 -43.90 -41.65
C VAL A 91 -41.68 -43.81 -42.63
N LEU A 92 -42.66 -42.93 -42.39
CA LEU A 92 -43.74 -42.72 -43.36
C LEU A 92 -43.22 -42.20 -44.71
N HIS A 93 -42.24 -41.29 -44.69
CA HIS A 93 -41.63 -40.76 -45.89
C HIS A 93 -40.90 -41.85 -46.70
N ASP A 94 -40.15 -42.72 -46.03
CA ASP A 94 -39.46 -43.86 -46.64
C ASP A 94 -40.46 -44.85 -47.23
N LEU A 95 -41.57 -45.12 -46.54
CA LEU A 95 -42.69 -45.92 -47.08
C LEU A 95 -43.32 -45.28 -48.32
N LEU A 96 -43.53 -43.96 -48.33
CA LEU A 96 -44.07 -43.27 -49.49
C LEU A 96 -43.09 -43.26 -50.67
N ILE A 97 -41.79 -43.15 -50.42
CA ILE A 97 -40.76 -43.23 -51.47
C ILE A 97 -40.73 -44.63 -52.08
N THR A 98 -40.73 -45.68 -51.26
CA THR A 98 -40.69 -47.07 -51.72
C THR A 98 -41.93 -47.42 -52.55
N VAL A 99 -43.11 -46.90 -52.18
CA VAL A 99 -44.35 -47.04 -52.97
C VAL A 99 -44.30 -46.25 -54.29
N LYS A 100 -43.61 -45.11 -54.34
CA LYS A 100 -43.56 -44.23 -55.52
C LYS A 100 -42.63 -44.74 -56.64
N GLN A 101 -41.66 -45.59 -56.34
CA GLN A 101 -40.71 -46.11 -57.34
C GLN A 101 -41.43 -46.92 -58.44
N LYS A 102 -41.14 -46.63 -59.72
CA LYS A 102 -41.68 -47.36 -60.88
C LYS A 102 -40.53 -48.00 -61.67
N PRO A 103 -40.55 -49.33 -61.93
CA PRO A 103 -41.57 -50.30 -61.51
C PRO A 103 -41.55 -50.56 -59.99
N PRO A 104 -42.69 -50.92 -59.37
CA PRO A 104 -42.76 -51.17 -57.93
C PRO A 104 -41.96 -52.43 -57.59
N GLN A 105 -40.74 -52.25 -57.11
CA GLN A 105 -39.79 -53.35 -56.92
C GLN A 105 -39.89 -53.99 -55.53
N TYR A 106 -40.27 -53.20 -54.51
CA TYR A 106 -40.21 -53.64 -53.10
C TYR A 106 -41.56 -53.64 -52.38
N MET A 107 -42.53 -52.82 -52.80
CA MET A 107 -43.84 -52.73 -52.17
C MET A 107 -44.92 -52.40 -53.20
N VAL A 108 -45.95 -53.24 -53.29
CA VAL A 108 -47.10 -53.07 -54.19
C VAL A 108 -48.34 -52.86 -53.32
N LEU A 109 -49.03 -51.74 -53.50
CA LEU A 109 -50.31 -51.49 -52.84
C LEU A 109 -51.42 -52.12 -53.69
N ASP A 110 -51.96 -53.24 -53.23
CA ASP A 110 -53.09 -53.91 -53.88
C ASP A 110 -54.41 -53.31 -53.34
N PRO A 111 -55.34 -52.86 -54.20
CA PRO A 111 -56.60 -52.28 -53.74
C PRO A 111 -57.51 -53.37 -53.15
N VAL A 112 -57.48 -53.51 -51.83
CA VAL A 112 -58.45 -54.34 -51.09
C VAL A 112 -59.63 -53.45 -50.69
N GLN A 113 -60.85 -53.80 -51.09
CA GLN A 113 -62.08 -53.20 -50.53
C GLN A 113 -62.27 -53.73 -49.11
N ALA A 114 -61.64 -53.07 -48.13
CA ALA A 114 -61.96 -53.25 -46.73
C ALA A 114 -63.21 -52.41 -46.40
N ASP A 115 -64.17 -52.99 -45.68
CA ASP A 115 -65.29 -52.24 -45.10
C ASP A 115 -64.73 -51.07 -44.28
N ALA A 116 -65.11 -49.85 -44.65
CA ALA A 116 -64.65 -48.65 -43.97
C ALA A 116 -65.12 -48.71 -42.49
N PRO A 117 -64.22 -48.70 -41.50
CA PRO A 117 -64.63 -48.65 -40.11
C PRO A 117 -65.44 -47.36 -39.89
N GLU A 118 -66.65 -47.48 -39.34
CA GLU A 118 -67.53 -46.33 -39.10
C GLU A 118 -66.74 -45.22 -38.38
N PRO A 119 -66.64 -44.01 -38.99
CA PRO A 119 -65.90 -42.93 -38.37
C PRO A 119 -66.65 -42.53 -37.10
N LYS A 120 -66.07 -42.84 -35.93
CA LYS A 120 -66.56 -42.36 -34.62
C LYS A 120 -66.29 -40.86 -34.47
N SER A 121 -66.85 -40.05 -35.37
CA SER A 121 -66.72 -38.59 -35.47
C SER A 121 -67.03 -37.89 -34.16
N TYR A 122 -67.98 -38.44 -33.40
CA TYR A 122 -68.33 -37.98 -32.05
C TYR A 122 -67.15 -38.04 -31.07
N ILE A 123 -66.32 -39.10 -31.11
CA ILE A 123 -65.16 -39.25 -30.23
C ILE A 123 -64.06 -38.24 -30.61
N GLN A 124 -63.83 -38.04 -31.91
CA GLN A 124 -62.89 -37.01 -32.40
C GLN A 124 -63.33 -35.62 -31.95
N PHE A 125 -64.62 -35.30 -32.07
CA PHE A 125 -65.18 -34.02 -31.62
C PHE A 125 -65.04 -33.82 -30.11
N LEU A 126 -65.32 -34.84 -29.29
CA LEU A 126 -65.11 -34.78 -27.84
C LEU A 126 -63.63 -34.58 -27.47
N SER A 127 -62.71 -35.25 -28.18
CA SER A 127 -61.27 -35.11 -27.95
C SER A 127 -60.78 -33.69 -28.26
N LEU A 128 -61.27 -33.09 -29.35
CA LEU A 128 -60.95 -31.71 -29.74
C LEU A 128 -61.54 -30.70 -28.74
N LYS A 129 -62.76 -30.92 -28.26
CA LYS A 129 -63.37 -30.07 -27.24
C LYS A 129 -62.54 -30.08 -25.95
N LYS A 130 -62.10 -31.27 -25.51
CA LYS A 130 -61.30 -31.41 -24.28
C LYS A 130 -59.90 -30.80 -24.41
N SER A 131 -59.23 -30.98 -25.55
CA SER A 131 -57.92 -30.38 -25.79
C SER A 131 -58.01 -28.84 -25.87
N LEU A 132 -59.02 -28.30 -26.56
CA LEU A 132 -59.23 -26.86 -26.65
C LEU A 132 -59.53 -26.24 -25.28
N GLN A 133 -60.35 -26.89 -24.48
CA GLN A 133 -60.65 -26.45 -23.11
C GLN A 133 -59.40 -26.44 -22.22
N SER A 134 -58.54 -27.45 -22.35
CA SER A 134 -57.26 -27.52 -21.62
C SER A 134 -56.30 -26.39 -22.03
N SER A 135 -56.16 -26.15 -23.34
CA SER A 135 -55.33 -25.05 -23.85
C SER A 135 -55.84 -23.69 -23.41
N ALA A 136 -57.17 -23.48 -23.45
CA ALA A 136 -57.79 -22.25 -22.95
C ALA A 136 -57.52 -22.03 -21.45
N ALA A 137 -57.62 -23.08 -20.63
CA ALA A 137 -57.33 -22.98 -19.19
C ALA A 137 -55.86 -22.61 -18.91
N ILE A 138 -54.91 -23.19 -19.66
CA ILE A 138 -53.48 -22.86 -19.53
C ILE A 138 -53.22 -21.39 -19.91
N LEU A 139 -53.82 -20.93 -21.02
CA LEU A 139 -53.69 -19.55 -21.48
C LEU A 139 -54.32 -18.57 -20.50
N MET A 140 -55.49 -18.88 -19.94
CA MET A 140 -56.14 -18.05 -18.93
C MET A 140 -55.33 -17.97 -17.64
N ASN A 141 -54.79 -19.09 -17.15
CA ASN A 141 -53.92 -19.10 -15.97
C ASN A 141 -52.61 -18.31 -16.23
N GLY A 142 -52.02 -18.47 -17.42
CA GLY A 142 -50.88 -17.65 -17.86
C GLY A 142 -51.21 -16.15 -17.90
N ALA A 143 -52.38 -15.79 -18.43
CA ALA A 143 -52.87 -14.42 -18.50
C ALA A 143 -53.16 -13.84 -17.11
N GLU A 144 -53.70 -14.62 -16.17
CA GLU A 144 -53.90 -14.22 -14.78
C GLU A 144 -52.57 -13.97 -14.06
N ARG A 145 -51.57 -14.84 -14.26
CA ARG A 145 -50.21 -14.65 -13.72
C ARG A 145 -49.53 -13.40 -14.30
N LEU A 146 -49.68 -13.17 -15.60
CA LEU A 146 -49.17 -11.95 -16.24
C LEU A 146 -49.91 -10.70 -15.77
N ARG A 147 -51.22 -10.77 -15.57
CA ARG A 147 -52.02 -9.67 -15.03
C ARG A 147 -51.69 -9.39 -13.57
N ALA A 148 -51.41 -10.41 -12.76
CA ALA A 148 -50.90 -10.26 -11.40
C ALA A 148 -49.50 -9.62 -11.41
N SER A 149 -48.60 -10.07 -12.29
CA SER A 149 -47.28 -9.46 -12.49
C SER A 149 -47.34 -8.03 -13.01
N GLN A 150 -48.29 -7.70 -13.89
CA GLN A 150 -48.50 -6.33 -14.38
C GLN A 150 -49.20 -5.44 -13.34
N ALA A 151 -50.09 -6.00 -12.52
CA ALA A 151 -50.71 -5.29 -11.41
C ALA A 151 -49.67 -4.96 -10.32
N GLU A 152 -48.67 -5.82 -10.12
CA GLU A 152 -47.48 -5.51 -9.32
C GLU A 152 -46.63 -4.37 -9.94
N ILE A 153 -46.53 -4.29 -11.27
CA ILE A 153 -45.85 -3.18 -11.98
C ILE A 153 -46.65 -1.86 -11.91
N GLY A 154 -47.99 -1.94 -11.87
CA GLY A 154 -48.90 -0.78 -11.88
C GLY A 154 -49.33 -0.27 -10.49
N ARG A 155 -49.07 -1.02 -9.42
CA ARG A 155 -49.22 -0.53 -8.05
C ARG A 155 -47.96 0.24 -7.68
N PRO A 156 -48.06 1.44 -7.06
CA PRO A 156 -46.90 2.15 -6.53
C PRO A 156 -46.40 1.49 -5.23
N SER A 157 -46.22 0.17 -5.23
CA SER A 157 -45.37 -0.51 -4.27
C SER A 157 -43.94 -0.32 -4.74
N ARG A 158 -43.28 0.66 -4.12
CA ARG A 158 -41.92 1.13 -4.40
C ARG A 158 -40.88 0.00 -4.54
N SER A 159 -41.07 -1.16 -3.91
CA SER A 159 -40.04 -2.20 -3.73
C SER A 159 -39.51 -2.90 -5.00
N GLY A 160 -40.32 -3.10 -6.04
CA GLY A 160 -39.91 -3.81 -7.27
C GLY A 160 -39.05 -2.96 -8.21
N LEU A 161 -39.42 -1.69 -8.36
CA LEU A 161 -38.65 -0.69 -9.10
C LEU A 161 -37.41 -0.28 -8.29
N ASP A 162 -37.54 -0.16 -6.97
CA ASP A 162 -36.42 0.17 -6.09
C ASP A 162 -35.33 -0.92 -6.10
N PHE A 163 -35.66 -2.21 -6.16
CA PHE A 163 -34.66 -3.28 -6.31
C PHE A 163 -33.81 -3.12 -7.58
N HIS A 164 -34.45 -2.91 -8.74
CA HIS A 164 -33.71 -2.78 -10.01
C HIS A 164 -32.95 -1.46 -10.11
N ILE A 165 -33.48 -0.38 -9.53
CA ILE A 165 -32.80 0.92 -9.45
C ILE A 165 -31.59 0.83 -8.51
N GLU A 166 -31.72 0.19 -7.35
CA GLU A 166 -30.60 -0.05 -6.45
C GLU A 166 -29.58 -1.02 -7.04
N LEU A 167 -30.01 -2.05 -7.77
CA LEU A 167 -29.12 -2.97 -8.48
C LEU A 167 -28.35 -2.25 -9.59
N LEU A 168 -29.00 -1.30 -10.28
CA LEU A 168 -28.36 -0.44 -11.27
C LEU A 168 -27.32 0.48 -10.61
N LYS A 169 -27.63 1.08 -9.46
CA LYS A 169 -26.66 1.85 -8.65
C LYS A 169 -25.50 0.97 -8.19
N LEU A 170 -25.77 -0.29 -7.83
CA LEU A 170 -24.74 -1.25 -7.44
C LEU A 170 -23.84 -1.59 -8.63
N ARG A 171 -24.40 -1.81 -9.83
CA ARG A 171 -23.65 -2.04 -11.08
C ARG A 171 -22.80 -0.85 -11.51
N GLN A 172 -23.21 0.39 -11.21
CA GLN A 172 -22.41 1.59 -11.52
C GLN A 172 -21.06 1.59 -10.79
N ASN A 173 -21.02 1.05 -9.57
CA ASN A 173 -19.83 1.09 -8.71
C ASN A 173 -19.11 -0.26 -8.61
N TRP A 174 -19.82 -1.38 -8.77
CA TRP A 174 -19.32 -2.73 -8.54
C TRP A 174 -19.60 -3.65 -9.72
N ARG A 175 -18.63 -4.54 -10.02
CA ARG A 175 -18.79 -5.53 -11.08
C ARG A 175 -19.70 -6.66 -10.60
N LEU A 176 -20.76 -6.94 -11.38
CA LEU A 176 -21.72 -7.99 -11.12
C LEU A 176 -21.71 -9.05 -12.23
N ARG A 177 -21.98 -10.29 -11.85
CA ARG A 177 -22.18 -11.45 -12.73
C ARG A 177 -23.36 -12.27 -12.24
N LYS A 178 -24.24 -12.67 -13.17
CA LYS A 178 -25.30 -13.65 -12.88
C LYS A 178 -24.71 -15.06 -12.94
N ALA A 179 -24.76 -15.79 -11.83
CA ALA A 179 -24.32 -17.18 -11.75
C ALA A 179 -25.52 -18.05 -11.39
N ALA A 180 -26.06 -18.76 -12.38
CA ALA A 180 -27.31 -19.51 -12.26
C ALA A 180 -28.47 -18.64 -11.76
N ASN A 181 -28.93 -18.88 -10.52
CA ASN A 181 -30.05 -18.16 -9.91
C ASN A 181 -29.62 -16.96 -9.04
N ASN A 182 -28.31 -16.76 -8.84
CA ASN A 182 -27.81 -15.77 -7.88
C ASN A 182 -27.02 -14.67 -8.60
N ILE A 183 -27.12 -13.45 -8.08
CA ILE A 183 -26.34 -12.31 -8.56
C ILE A 183 -25.11 -12.21 -7.65
N ILE A 184 -23.94 -12.29 -8.26
CA ILE A 184 -22.66 -12.32 -7.57
C ILE A 184 -21.86 -11.10 -7.97
N GLY A 185 -21.26 -10.42 -7.00
CA GLY A 185 -20.27 -9.37 -7.25
C GLY A 185 -18.87 -9.76 -6.81
N ASP A 186 -17.87 -9.01 -7.29
CA ASP A 186 -16.45 -9.24 -6.95
C ASP A 186 -15.83 -7.96 -6.35
N LEU A 187 -15.30 -8.07 -5.13
CA LEU A 187 -14.58 -7.00 -4.40
C LEU A 187 -13.07 -7.04 -4.67
N SER A 188 -12.57 -8.06 -5.37
CA SER A 188 -11.13 -8.24 -5.53
C SER A 188 -10.51 -7.20 -6.45
N TYR A 189 -9.28 -6.78 -6.11
CA TYR A 189 -8.48 -5.84 -6.92
C TYR A 189 -7.84 -6.51 -8.15
N ARG A 190 -8.39 -7.63 -8.64
CA ARG A 190 -7.83 -8.38 -9.79
C ARG A 190 -7.81 -7.54 -11.07
N SER A 191 -8.84 -6.72 -11.28
CA SER A 191 -8.90 -5.75 -12.38
C SER A 191 -7.78 -4.71 -12.33
N ALA A 192 -7.29 -4.38 -11.12
CA ALA A 192 -6.18 -3.46 -10.91
C ALA A 192 -4.81 -4.17 -10.88
N GLY A 193 -4.75 -5.49 -11.08
CA GLY A 193 -3.50 -6.26 -11.10
C GLY A 193 -3.15 -6.98 -9.79
N SER A 194 -4.06 -7.08 -8.81
CA SER A 194 -3.86 -7.93 -7.62
C SER A 194 -3.76 -9.41 -7.99
N THR A 195 -2.84 -10.11 -7.34
CA THR A 195 -2.64 -11.57 -7.46
C THR A 195 -3.07 -12.32 -6.21
N PHE A 196 -3.79 -11.66 -5.30
CA PHE A 196 -4.22 -12.26 -4.06
C PHE A 196 -5.15 -13.46 -4.29
N LYS A 197 -4.97 -14.51 -3.49
CA LYS A 197 -5.68 -15.79 -3.69
C LYS A 197 -7.11 -15.75 -3.17
N HIS A 198 -7.41 -14.89 -2.19
CA HIS A 198 -8.74 -14.78 -1.60
C HIS A 198 -9.72 -14.22 -2.64
N THR A 199 -10.86 -14.90 -2.79
CA THR A 199 -11.94 -14.48 -3.69
C THR A 199 -12.87 -13.57 -2.90
N GLY A 200 -12.81 -12.27 -3.14
CA GLY A 200 -13.67 -11.25 -2.51
C GLY A 200 -15.11 -11.26 -3.03
N ILE A 201 -15.67 -12.45 -3.22
CA ILE A 201 -16.97 -12.64 -3.85
C ILE A 201 -18.08 -12.34 -2.84
N PHE A 202 -19.07 -11.55 -3.24
CA PHE A 202 -20.28 -11.28 -2.44
C PHE A 202 -21.54 -11.64 -3.22
N GLU A 203 -22.62 -11.91 -2.50
CA GLU A 203 -23.91 -12.29 -3.08
C GLU A 203 -24.95 -11.18 -2.86
N VAL A 204 -25.75 -10.93 -3.89
CA VAL A 204 -26.86 -9.96 -3.86
C VAL A 204 -28.17 -10.73 -3.97
N THR A 205 -29.01 -10.57 -2.94
CA THR A 205 -30.36 -11.16 -2.87
C THR A 205 -31.39 -10.04 -2.73
N LYS A 206 -32.62 -10.29 -3.17
CA LYS A 206 -33.74 -9.37 -2.92
C LYS A 206 -34.07 -9.42 -1.43
N ALA A 207 -34.23 -8.25 -0.80
CA ALA A 207 -34.66 -8.21 0.59
C ALA A 207 -36.11 -8.71 0.68
N ASP A 208 -36.33 -9.84 1.35
CA ASP A 208 -37.68 -10.34 1.62
C ASP A 208 -38.34 -9.44 2.68
N GLU A 209 -39.49 -8.85 2.36
CA GLU A 209 -40.28 -8.04 3.31
C GLU A 209 -40.93 -8.87 4.44
N ASN A 210 -40.75 -10.20 4.48
CA ASN A 210 -41.46 -11.06 5.42
C ASN A 210 -40.65 -11.43 6.69
N SER A 211 -40.03 -10.45 7.33
CA SER A 211 -39.49 -10.59 8.69
C SER A 211 -40.32 -9.83 9.74
N GLY A 212 -41.65 -9.97 9.65
CA GLY A 212 -42.57 -9.68 10.76
C GLY A 212 -42.69 -10.90 11.70
N PRO A 213 -42.82 -10.70 13.03
CA PRO A 213 -42.70 -11.78 14.00
C PRO A 213 -43.85 -12.79 13.86
N SER A 214 -43.50 -14.06 14.00
CA SER A 214 -44.41 -15.19 13.94
C SER A 214 -45.61 -15.02 14.87
N SER A 215 -46.81 -15.15 14.31
CA SER A 215 -48.08 -15.21 15.02
C SER A 215 -48.07 -16.40 15.99
N ALA A 216 -48.13 -16.11 17.30
CA ALA A 216 -48.42 -17.05 18.37
C ALA A 216 -49.72 -16.61 19.06
N LEU A 217 -50.54 -17.61 19.40
CA LEU A 217 -51.97 -17.53 19.69
C LEU A 217 -52.34 -17.10 21.13
N THR A 218 -53.59 -16.59 21.27
CA THR A 218 -54.53 -16.64 22.43
C THR A 218 -54.59 -15.41 23.41
N PRO A 219 -55.66 -15.22 24.22
CA PRO A 219 -56.81 -14.36 23.86
C PRO A 219 -57.32 -13.40 24.98
N GLY A 220 -57.96 -12.30 24.58
CA GLY A 220 -59.04 -11.64 25.35
C GLY A 220 -58.67 -10.68 26.49
N GLY A 221 -59.15 -9.42 26.40
CA GLY A 221 -59.28 -8.53 27.57
C GLY A 221 -59.24 -7.02 27.27
N ALA A 222 -60.42 -6.44 27.02
CA ALA A 222 -60.87 -5.04 27.27
C ALA A 222 -60.00 -3.81 26.88
N SER A 223 -60.57 -2.98 26.00
CA SER A 223 -60.26 -1.57 25.68
C SER A 223 -60.56 -0.59 26.86
N PRO A 224 -60.47 0.76 26.70
CA PRO A 224 -59.42 1.64 26.17
C PRO A 224 -59.15 2.88 27.10
N MET A 225 -58.04 3.60 26.92
CA MET A 225 -57.84 5.05 27.23
C MET A 225 -56.35 5.34 26.96
N SER A 226 -55.90 6.12 25.98
CA SER A 226 -56.07 7.56 25.72
C SER A 226 -54.73 8.02 25.10
N PRO A 227 -54.65 9.19 24.45
CA PRO A 227 -53.88 9.38 23.23
C PRO A 227 -52.43 9.80 23.47
N VAL A 228 -51.49 9.16 22.80
CA VAL A 228 -50.10 9.63 22.70
C VAL A 228 -49.76 9.85 21.23
N THR A 229 -49.72 11.14 20.90
CA THR A 229 -48.72 11.81 20.07
C THR A 229 -48.12 10.99 18.93
N THR A 230 -48.61 11.31 17.74
CA THR A 230 -48.01 11.12 16.44
C THR A 230 -46.49 11.37 16.47
N ILE A 231 -45.70 10.31 16.59
CA ILE A 231 -44.33 10.26 16.12
C ILE A 231 -44.29 9.04 15.20
N PRO A 232 -44.22 9.21 13.86
CA PRO A 232 -44.01 8.07 12.98
C PRO A 232 -42.68 7.42 13.35
N PRO A 233 -42.59 6.07 13.39
CA PRO A 233 -41.29 5.42 13.53
C PRO A 233 -40.45 5.91 12.35
N ARG A 234 -39.26 6.44 12.66
CA ARG A 234 -38.23 6.69 11.64
C ARG A 234 -37.82 5.34 11.06
N ILE A 235 -38.58 4.89 10.07
CA ILE A 235 -38.17 3.89 9.10
C ILE A 235 -37.03 4.56 8.33
N GLY A 236 -35.80 4.30 8.76
CA GLY A 236 -34.66 4.48 7.86
C GLY A 236 -34.94 3.64 6.61
N PRO A 237 -34.51 4.08 5.41
CA PRO A 237 -34.77 3.33 4.18
C PRO A 237 -34.05 1.99 4.28
N GLY A 238 -34.79 0.93 4.61
CA GLY A 238 -34.31 -0.43 4.42
C GLY A 238 -34.05 -0.60 2.94
N SER A 239 -32.80 -0.87 2.58
CA SER A 239 -32.45 -1.15 1.18
C SER A 239 -33.23 -2.36 0.70
N SER A 240 -33.74 -2.28 -0.53
CA SER A 240 -34.40 -3.41 -1.19
C SER A 240 -33.42 -4.52 -1.58
N LEU A 241 -32.11 -4.26 -1.46
CA LEU A 241 -31.01 -5.19 -1.66
C LEU A 241 -30.46 -5.73 -0.33
N ARG A 242 -30.33 -7.05 -0.24
CA ARG A 242 -29.56 -7.70 0.82
C ARG A 242 -28.23 -8.19 0.23
N VAL A 243 -27.14 -7.63 0.72
CA VAL A 243 -25.77 -8.02 0.35
C VAL A 243 -25.16 -8.91 1.43
N THR A 244 -24.87 -10.16 1.04
CA THR A 244 -24.25 -11.17 1.89
C THR A 244 -22.76 -11.22 1.57
N VAL A 245 -21.95 -10.85 2.57
CA VAL A 245 -20.49 -10.86 2.50
C VAL A 245 -19.99 -12.07 3.31
N PRO A 246 -18.93 -12.78 2.88
CA PRO A 246 -18.35 -13.87 3.67
C PRO A 246 -17.91 -13.39 5.07
N ALA A 247 -18.10 -14.22 6.10
CA ALA A 247 -17.79 -13.88 7.50
C ALA A 247 -16.34 -13.40 7.73
N GLU A 248 -15.39 -13.83 6.89
CA GLU A 248 -14.00 -13.38 6.97
C GLU A 248 -13.78 -11.92 6.53
N LEU A 249 -14.70 -11.36 5.75
CA LEU A 249 -14.66 -9.99 5.23
C LEU A 249 -15.68 -9.07 5.95
N GLU A 250 -16.40 -9.59 6.94
CA GLU A 250 -17.28 -8.78 7.79
C GLU A 250 -16.45 -7.96 8.80
N GLY A 251 -16.94 -6.75 9.12
CA GLY A 251 -16.32 -5.84 10.08
C GLY A 251 -15.34 -4.86 9.45
N SER A 252 -14.45 -4.29 10.27
CA SER A 252 -13.45 -3.31 9.83
C SER A 252 -12.03 -3.80 10.12
N ALA A 253 -11.10 -3.50 9.21
CA ALA A 253 -9.68 -3.78 9.41
C ALA A 253 -8.82 -2.57 9.08
N TYR A 254 -7.69 -2.47 9.77
CA TYR A 254 -6.65 -1.48 9.51
C TYR A 254 -5.28 -2.07 9.86
N ILE A 255 -4.23 -1.44 9.33
CA ILE A 255 -2.85 -1.83 9.60
C ILE A 255 -2.30 -0.89 10.66
N PHE A 256 -1.93 -1.46 11.80
CA PHE A 256 -1.25 -0.76 12.87
C PHE A 256 0.26 -0.77 12.60
N VAL A 257 0.92 0.40 12.67
CA VAL A 257 2.37 0.52 12.49
C VAL A 257 2.95 1.32 13.64
N CYS A 258 4.01 0.81 14.25
CA CYS A 258 4.69 1.46 15.37
C CYS A 258 6.19 1.14 15.36
N ILE A 259 7.01 2.10 15.82
CA ILE A 259 8.43 1.89 16.10
C ILE A 259 8.61 1.63 17.61
N LYS A 260 9.13 0.45 17.96
CA LYS A 260 9.44 0.04 19.34
C LYS A 260 10.93 0.10 19.61
N LYS A 261 11.32 0.36 20.86
CA LYS A 261 12.70 0.23 21.34
C LYS A 261 12.83 -0.96 22.29
N ASP A 262 13.99 -1.63 22.31
CA ASP A 262 14.26 -2.89 23.04
C ASP A 262 14.00 -2.86 24.55
N GLU A 263 13.78 -1.69 25.16
CA GLU A 263 13.39 -1.55 26.57
C GLU A 263 11.96 -2.06 26.86
N GLU A 264 11.19 -2.43 25.83
CA GLU A 264 9.80 -2.85 25.93
C GLU A 264 9.61 -4.28 25.38
N ASP A 265 8.91 -5.15 26.12
CA ASP A 265 8.66 -6.54 25.74
C ASP A 265 8.27 -6.68 24.26
N ILE A 266 9.12 -7.36 23.48
CA ILE A 266 8.97 -7.59 22.04
C ILE A 266 7.63 -8.27 21.72
N CYS A 267 7.12 -9.08 22.66
CA CYS A 267 5.95 -9.95 22.48
C CYS A 267 4.64 -9.44 23.09
N SER A 268 4.58 -8.23 23.69
CA SER A 268 3.42 -7.81 24.51
C SER A 268 2.48 -6.78 23.89
N ALA A 269 2.57 -6.49 22.58
CA ALA A 269 1.59 -5.62 21.91
C ALA A 269 0.25 -6.35 21.76
N GLN A 270 -0.59 -6.34 22.80
CA GLN A 270 -2.02 -6.55 22.62
C GLN A 270 -2.57 -5.37 21.82
N LEU A 271 -2.78 -5.59 20.53
CA LEU A 271 -3.48 -4.67 19.65
C LEU A 271 -4.96 -4.70 20.06
N ASN A 272 -5.35 -3.75 20.90
CA ASN A 272 -6.76 -3.55 21.20
C ASN A 272 -7.43 -3.01 19.94
N SER A 273 -8.28 -3.83 19.32
CA SER A 273 -9.12 -3.40 18.21
C SER A 273 -9.97 -2.21 18.67
N SER A 274 -9.94 -1.10 17.92
CA SER A 274 -10.90 -0.02 18.10
C SER A 274 -12.33 -0.60 18.10
N ASP A 275 -13.18 -0.07 18.98
CA ASP A 275 -14.58 -0.48 19.14
C ASP A 275 -15.35 -0.22 17.84
N TYR A 276 -15.44 -1.23 16.97
CA TYR A 276 -16.30 -1.18 15.80
C TYR A 276 -17.73 -1.48 16.24
N VAL A 277 -18.62 -0.49 16.10
CA VAL A 277 -20.06 -0.68 16.28
C VAL A 277 -20.64 -1.10 14.94
N SER A 278 -20.89 -2.41 14.77
CA SER A 278 -21.70 -2.90 13.66
C SER A 278 -23.06 -2.23 13.67
N GLN A 279 -23.33 -1.36 12.70
CA GLN A 279 -24.70 -0.93 12.41
C GLN A 279 -25.34 -2.03 11.57
N GLU A 280 -26.26 -2.81 12.17
CA GLU A 280 -27.01 -3.89 11.49
C GLU A 280 -27.80 -3.39 10.25
N ASN A 281 -27.94 -2.08 10.09
CA ASN A 281 -28.64 -1.42 8.97
C ASN A 281 -27.75 -0.43 8.20
N ALA A 282 -26.43 -0.66 8.13
CA ALA A 282 -25.56 0.13 7.26
C ALA A 282 -25.97 -0.04 5.78
N PRO A 283 -25.95 1.04 4.97
CA PRO A 283 -26.23 0.93 3.53
C PRO A 283 -25.26 -0.07 2.90
N TRP A 284 -25.75 -0.91 1.98
CA TRP A 284 -24.95 -1.97 1.35
C TRP A 284 -23.63 -1.45 0.77
N GLN A 285 -23.59 -0.17 0.33
CA GLN A 285 -22.39 0.47 -0.17
C GLN A 285 -21.28 0.54 0.89
N GLN A 286 -21.59 1.04 2.09
CA GLN A 286 -20.63 1.13 3.19
C GLN A 286 -20.14 -0.26 3.60
N LYS A 287 -21.05 -1.25 3.65
CA LYS A 287 -20.70 -2.64 3.95
C LYS A 287 -19.72 -3.23 2.93
N LEU A 288 -19.90 -2.93 1.64
CA LEU A 288 -18.99 -3.37 0.58
C LEU A 288 -17.64 -2.64 0.61
N GLU A 289 -17.63 -1.33 0.87
CA GLU A 289 -16.40 -0.54 1.04
C GLU A 289 -15.56 -1.03 2.22
N GLU A 290 -16.20 -1.34 3.36
CA GLU A 290 -15.54 -1.92 4.53
C GLU A 290 -14.99 -3.32 4.23
N ALA A 291 -15.78 -4.18 3.60
CA ALA A 291 -15.33 -5.52 3.18
C ALA A 291 -14.16 -5.47 2.19
N GLN A 292 -14.17 -4.49 1.28
CA GLN A 292 -13.08 -4.26 0.35
C GLN A 292 -11.81 -3.80 1.07
N ASN A 293 -11.94 -2.93 2.08
CA ASN A 293 -10.82 -2.51 2.91
C ASN A 293 -10.24 -3.67 3.74
N VAL A 294 -11.08 -4.57 4.26
CA VAL A 294 -10.63 -5.80 4.94
C VAL A 294 -9.81 -6.67 3.98
N LEU A 295 -10.27 -6.85 2.74
CA LEU A 295 -9.54 -7.58 1.71
C LEU A 295 -8.19 -6.92 1.41
N PHE A 296 -8.16 -5.60 1.28
CA PHE A 296 -6.95 -4.82 1.04
C PHE A 296 -5.91 -5.00 2.16
N CYS A 297 -6.33 -4.83 3.42
CA CYS A 297 -5.44 -4.98 4.58
C CYS A 297 -4.91 -6.41 4.72
N LYS A 298 -5.75 -7.42 4.44
CA LYS A 298 -5.34 -8.83 4.42
C LYS A 298 -4.34 -9.13 3.31
N GLU A 299 -4.56 -8.59 2.11
CA GLU A 299 -3.61 -8.72 1.00
C GLU A 299 -2.25 -8.12 1.40
N LEU A 300 -2.24 -6.87 1.85
CA LEU A 300 -1.03 -6.15 2.26
C LEU A 300 -0.26 -6.91 3.34
N PHE A 301 -0.94 -7.33 4.42
CA PHE A 301 -0.33 -8.09 5.49
C PHE A 301 0.20 -9.45 5.00
N SER A 302 -0.52 -10.15 4.14
CA SER A 302 -0.08 -11.44 3.60
C SER A 302 1.15 -11.31 2.70
N GLN A 303 1.26 -10.22 1.92
CA GLN A 303 2.43 -9.93 1.11
C GLN A 303 3.63 -9.61 2.00
N LEU A 304 3.45 -8.73 2.99
CA LEU A 304 4.47 -8.39 3.99
C LEU A 304 4.97 -9.61 4.76
N ALA A 305 4.07 -10.48 5.22
CA ALA A 305 4.43 -11.71 5.94
C ALA A 305 5.22 -12.68 5.06
N ARG A 306 4.83 -12.83 3.79
CA ARG A 306 5.57 -13.67 2.83
C ARG A 306 6.96 -13.12 2.54
N GLU A 307 7.08 -11.80 2.41
CA GLU A 307 8.36 -11.13 2.23
C GLU A 307 9.23 -11.25 3.47
N ALA A 308 8.67 -11.07 4.67
CA ALA A 308 9.39 -11.20 5.94
C ALA A 308 10.08 -12.57 6.09
N VAL A 309 9.42 -13.65 5.66
CA VAL A 309 9.97 -15.01 5.68
C VAL A 309 11.01 -15.23 4.58
N LYS A 310 10.83 -14.59 3.42
CA LYS A 310 11.74 -14.74 2.26
C LYS A 310 13.06 -13.99 2.45
N LEU A 311 13.02 -12.86 3.16
CA LEU A 311 14.20 -12.06 3.45
C LEU A 311 15.06 -12.75 4.51
N THR A 312 16.36 -12.82 4.27
CA THR A 312 17.37 -13.28 5.24
C THR A 312 18.25 -12.12 5.69
N PRO A 313 17.75 -11.21 6.55
CA PRO A 313 18.53 -10.16 7.17
C PRO A 313 19.50 -10.72 8.25
N SER A 314 20.43 -9.87 8.72
CA SER A 314 21.37 -10.19 9.81
C SER A 314 20.65 -10.56 11.12
N ILE A 315 19.50 -9.95 11.39
CA ILE A 315 18.59 -10.33 12.48
C ILE A 315 17.24 -10.68 11.83
N PRO A 316 16.75 -11.93 11.96
CA PRO A 316 15.56 -12.38 11.26
C PRO A 316 14.31 -11.60 11.67
N HIS A 317 13.42 -11.36 10.70
CA HIS A 317 12.10 -10.80 10.98
C HIS A 317 11.24 -11.84 11.71
N LEU A 318 10.49 -11.39 12.72
CA LEU A 318 9.61 -12.25 13.50
C LEU A 318 8.17 -12.05 13.05
N VAL A 319 7.51 -13.12 12.65
CA VAL A 319 6.08 -13.10 12.27
C VAL A 319 5.31 -13.96 13.27
N VAL A 320 4.46 -13.35 14.09
CA VAL A 320 3.65 -14.02 15.11
C VAL A 320 2.18 -13.63 14.93
N GLY A 321 1.38 -14.55 14.40
CA GLY A 321 -0.06 -14.32 14.15
C GLY A 321 -0.30 -13.10 13.26
N ASN A 322 -0.98 -12.09 13.81
CA ASN A 322 -1.32 -10.84 13.11
C ASN A 322 -0.25 -9.76 13.29
N GLN A 323 0.99 -10.09 13.67
CA GLN A 323 2.06 -9.12 13.91
C GLN A 323 3.36 -9.53 13.22
N ILE A 324 4.02 -8.55 12.62
CA ILE A 324 5.32 -8.65 11.98
C ILE A 324 6.25 -7.69 12.71
N THR A 325 7.36 -8.19 13.24
CA THR A 325 8.41 -7.40 13.88
C THR A 325 9.68 -7.47 13.03
N ALA A 326 10.14 -6.33 12.54
CA ALA A 326 11.35 -6.22 11.73
C ALA A 326 12.37 -5.30 12.39
N THR A 327 13.63 -5.74 12.50
CA THR A 327 14.69 -4.96 13.12
C THR A 327 15.14 -3.81 12.20
N ILE A 328 15.07 -2.57 12.67
CA ILE A 328 15.47 -1.36 11.94
C ILE A 328 16.93 -1.04 12.24
N PHE A 329 17.26 -0.87 13.52
CA PHE A 329 18.59 -0.65 14.09
C PHE A 329 18.76 -1.55 15.32
N PRO A 330 19.99 -1.80 15.81
CA PRO A 330 20.16 -2.48 17.10
C PRO A 330 19.39 -1.71 18.19
N GLY A 331 18.53 -2.37 18.95
CA GLY A 331 17.70 -1.68 19.94
C GLY A 331 16.35 -1.16 19.43
N ILE A 332 16.04 -1.24 18.13
CA ILE A 332 14.88 -0.56 17.52
C ILE A 332 14.21 -1.43 16.47
N HIS A 333 12.91 -1.66 16.65
CA HIS A 333 12.09 -2.57 15.84
C HIS A 333 10.88 -1.86 15.23
N LEU A 334 10.55 -2.24 14.00
CA LEU A 334 9.30 -1.91 13.33
C LEU A 334 8.28 -2.98 13.66
N LEU A 335 7.15 -2.59 14.23
CA LEU A 335 5.98 -3.45 14.46
C LEU A 335 4.91 -3.10 13.43
N VAL A 336 4.49 -4.09 12.63
CA VAL A 336 3.35 -4.01 11.72
C VAL A 336 2.31 -5.03 12.15
N GLY A 337 1.11 -4.59 12.50
CA GLY A 337 0.02 -5.42 12.99
C GLY A 337 -1.24 -5.31 12.14
N LEU A 338 -1.92 -6.43 11.88
CA LEU A 338 -3.25 -6.45 11.29
C LEU A 338 -4.30 -6.44 12.41
N CYS A 339 -5.06 -5.35 12.51
CA CYS A 339 -6.18 -5.24 13.43
C CYS A 339 -7.48 -5.51 12.66
N HIS A 340 -8.22 -6.54 13.05
CA HIS A 340 -9.54 -6.87 12.47
C HIS A 340 -10.57 -6.89 13.60
N SER A 341 -11.57 -6.03 13.51
CA SER A 341 -12.70 -5.94 14.44
C SER A 341 -13.93 -6.57 13.80
N ASP A 342 -14.26 -7.80 14.20
CA ASP A 342 -15.53 -8.46 13.85
C ASP A 342 -16.56 -8.09 14.93
N GLY A 343 -17.69 -7.51 14.52
CA GLY A 343 -18.76 -7.02 15.41
C GLY A 343 -19.36 -8.07 16.36
N LYS A 344 -19.01 -9.35 16.19
CA LYS A 344 -19.40 -10.46 17.07
C LYS A 344 -18.58 -10.57 18.36
N GLY A 345 -17.53 -9.77 18.54
CA GLY A 345 -16.61 -9.85 19.70
C GLY A 345 -17.22 -9.46 21.07
N ARG A 346 -18.41 -8.85 21.12
CA ARG A 346 -18.98 -8.28 22.36
C ARG A 346 -19.51 -9.31 23.37
N SER A 347 -19.78 -10.58 22.98
CA SER A 347 -20.42 -11.53 23.90
C SER A 347 -19.45 -12.36 24.77
N LYS A 348 -18.16 -12.46 24.41
CA LYS A 348 -17.20 -13.28 25.18
C LYS A 348 -16.51 -12.54 26.33
N LEU A 349 -16.40 -11.20 26.28
CA LEU A 349 -15.81 -10.43 27.38
C LEU A 349 -16.81 -10.10 28.52
N ALA A 350 -18.11 -10.09 28.22
CA ALA A 350 -19.15 -9.79 29.22
C ALA A 350 -19.43 -10.96 30.19
N ALA A 351 -19.06 -12.20 29.83
CA ALA A 351 -19.30 -13.39 30.64
C ALA A 351 -18.27 -13.62 31.76
N GLN A 352 -17.20 -12.80 31.84
CA GLN A 352 -16.09 -13.02 32.79
C GLN A 352 -15.98 -11.96 33.90
N ILE A 353 -16.95 -11.03 33.99
CA ILE A 353 -16.99 -9.98 35.04
C ILE A 353 -18.02 -10.31 36.15
N GLN A 354 -18.81 -11.38 36.04
CA GLN A 354 -19.82 -11.77 37.05
C GLN A 354 -19.38 -12.85 38.05
N ALA A 355 -18.08 -13.03 38.26
CA ALA A 355 -17.59 -13.87 39.36
C ALA A 355 -16.32 -13.25 39.97
N GLY A 356 -16.50 -12.41 41.00
CA GLY A 356 -15.36 -11.79 41.69
C GLY A 356 -15.70 -10.75 42.75
N SER A 357 -16.15 -11.23 43.91
CA SER A 357 -15.99 -10.68 45.26
C SER A 357 -16.38 -9.22 45.58
N ALA A 358 -17.36 -9.12 46.48
CA ALA A 358 -17.66 -7.97 47.32
C ALA A 358 -16.47 -7.58 48.23
N GLY A 359 -16.25 -6.26 48.36
CA GLY A 359 -15.28 -5.68 49.28
C GLY A 359 -15.43 -4.16 49.35
N THR A 360 -16.17 -3.68 50.35
CA THR A 360 -16.37 -2.29 50.77
C THR A 360 -15.06 -1.64 51.24
N VAL A 361 -14.80 -0.34 50.96
CA VAL A 361 -14.45 0.76 51.92
C VAL A 361 -14.26 2.12 51.18
N VAL A 362 -15.23 3.02 51.40
CA VAL A 362 -15.26 4.47 51.75
C VAL A 362 -14.13 5.47 51.40
N GLY A 363 -14.56 6.60 50.79
CA GLY A 363 -14.17 8.02 51.05
C GLY A 363 -13.17 8.66 50.08
N GLY A 364 -13.28 9.90 49.55
CA GLY A 364 -14.19 11.04 49.65
C GLY A 364 -13.51 12.28 48.99
N ALA A 365 -14.29 13.34 48.71
CA ALA A 365 -13.92 14.75 48.38
C ALA A 365 -14.06 15.28 46.92
N THR A 366 -15.23 15.89 46.68
CA THR A 366 -15.55 17.23 46.11
C THR A 366 -14.55 18.02 45.24
N GLY A 367 -15.03 18.57 44.10
CA GLY A 367 -14.54 19.86 43.58
C GLY A 367 -14.73 20.19 42.08
N THR A 368 -15.83 20.88 41.75
CA THR A 368 -15.98 21.97 40.74
C THR A 368 -15.79 21.74 39.22
N VAL A 369 -16.68 22.38 38.47
CA VAL A 369 -16.98 22.27 37.03
C VAL A 369 -16.28 23.37 36.21
N GLY A 370 -15.70 23.01 35.06
CA GLY A 370 -15.28 23.90 33.97
C GLY A 370 -14.96 23.07 32.70
N PRO A 371 -15.33 23.50 31.48
CA PRO A 371 -15.62 22.60 30.37
C PRO A 371 -14.35 22.17 29.62
N GLY A 372 -14.01 20.88 29.72
CA GLY A 372 -13.00 20.23 28.87
C GLY A 372 -13.66 19.46 27.73
N PRO A 373 -13.00 19.33 26.56
CA PRO A 373 -13.52 18.51 25.48
C PRO A 373 -13.59 17.06 25.92
N VAL A 374 -14.73 16.44 25.58
CA VAL A 374 -15.06 15.02 25.68
C VAL A 374 -13.85 14.08 25.61
N ASN A 375 -13.53 13.48 26.75
CA ASN A 375 -12.67 12.31 26.88
C ASN A 375 -13.37 11.09 26.25
N GLY A 376 -12.73 10.50 25.23
CA GLY A 376 -13.06 9.19 24.69
C GLY A 376 -11.80 8.32 24.62
N LEU A 377 -11.72 7.38 25.59
CA LEU A 377 -11.02 6.09 25.61
C LEU A 377 -9.48 6.05 25.40
N GLY A 378 -8.84 5.24 26.25
CA GLY A 378 -7.40 5.21 26.51
C GLY A 378 -6.51 4.93 25.29
N PRO A 379 -5.28 5.48 25.28
CA PRO A 379 -4.33 5.25 24.20
C PRO A 379 -3.89 3.78 24.22
N SER A 380 -3.81 3.15 23.05
CA SER A 380 -2.83 2.09 22.85
C SER A 380 -1.50 2.56 23.46
N LYS A 381 -0.82 1.73 24.28
CA LYS A 381 0.49 2.08 24.87
C LYS A 381 1.50 2.60 23.82
N TYR A 382 1.23 2.28 22.57
CA TYR A 382 1.99 2.62 21.38
C TYR A 382 1.25 3.62 20.51
N LYS A 383 1.93 4.71 20.13
CA LYS A 383 1.41 5.70 19.19
C LYS A 383 1.45 5.12 17.77
N HIS A 384 0.28 5.03 17.14
CA HIS A 384 0.14 4.59 15.75
C HIS A 384 0.74 5.63 14.79
N GLU A 385 1.57 5.18 13.84
CA GLU A 385 2.21 6.03 12.84
C GLU A 385 1.41 6.03 11.52
N HIS A 386 0.48 6.97 11.41
CA HIS A 386 -0.38 7.14 10.23
C HIS A 386 0.39 7.40 8.93
N ASP A 387 1.54 8.08 9.00
CA ASP A 387 2.35 8.38 7.81
C ASP A 387 2.95 7.11 7.19
N LEU A 388 3.37 6.16 8.03
CA LEU A 388 3.90 4.88 7.59
C LEU A 388 2.81 3.94 7.06
N GLU A 389 1.64 3.94 7.71
CA GLU A 389 0.45 3.25 7.21
C GLU A 389 0.10 3.74 5.79
N HIS A 390 0.02 5.06 5.61
CA HIS A 390 -0.26 5.65 4.32
C HIS A 390 0.81 5.28 3.28
N SER A 391 2.08 5.29 3.66
CA SER A 391 3.17 4.87 2.78
C SER A 391 3.02 3.41 2.35
N LEU A 392 2.71 2.49 3.27
CA LEU A 392 2.44 1.08 2.95
C LEU A 392 1.30 0.93 1.94
N HIS A 393 0.22 1.70 2.09
CA HIS A 393 -0.90 1.68 1.16
C HIS A 393 -0.47 2.15 -0.24
N GLN A 394 0.31 3.25 -0.32
CA GLN A 394 0.85 3.73 -1.59
C GLN A 394 1.82 2.73 -2.24
N LEU A 395 2.64 2.04 -1.45
CA LEU A 395 3.55 1.01 -1.94
C LEU A 395 2.77 -0.15 -2.58
N LEU A 396 1.69 -0.62 -1.95
CA LEU A 396 0.84 -1.66 -2.51
C LEU A 396 0.13 -1.20 -3.79
N HIS A 397 -0.37 0.04 -3.82
CA HIS A 397 -0.94 0.61 -5.05
C HIS A 397 0.08 0.69 -6.19
N ARG A 398 1.35 0.99 -5.88
CA ARG A 398 2.43 0.96 -6.86
C ARG A 398 2.67 -0.45 -7.40
N VAL A 399 2.59 -1.47 -6.54
CA VAL A 399 2.67 -2.89 -6.94
C VAL A 399 1.52 -3.25 -7.88
N TYR A 400 0.28 -2.80 -7.61
CA TYR A 400 -0.86 -2.97 -8.51
C TYR A 400 -0.59 -2.33 -9.87
N HIS A 401 -0.18 -1.07 -9.90
CA HIS A 401 0.11 -0.36 -11.14
C HIS A 401 1.20 -1.05 -11.98
N HIS A 402 2.28 -1.50 -11.34
CA HIS A 402 3.34 -2.24 -12.02
C HIS A 402 2.87 -3.63 -12.49
N SER A 403 1.97 -4.28 -11.75
CA SER A 403 1.42 -5.58 -12.13
C SER A 403 0.45 -5.46 -13.30
N PHE A 404 -0.32 -4.37 -13.36
CA PHE A 404 -1.32 -4.04 -14.38
C PHE A 404 -0.73 -3.75 -15.77
N GLN A 405 0.43 -3.10 -15.86
CA GLN A 405 1.09 -2.86 -17.15
C GLN A 405 1.29 -4.20 -17.87
N HIS A 406 0.64 -4.42 -19.01
CA HIS A 406 0.43 -5.75 -19.57
C HIS A 406 1.77 -6.48 -19.82
N PRO A 407 1.84 -7.82 -19.62
CA PRO A 407 2.97 -8.57 -20.13
C PRO A 407 2.98 -8.42 -21.65
N LEU A 408 4.09 -7.93 -22.20
CA LEU A 408 4.38 -8.07 -23.63
C LEU A 408 4.09 -9.53 -24.03
N PRO A 409 3.47 -9.79 -25.20
CA PRO A 409 3.20 -11.14 -25.65
C PRO A 409 4.48 -11.97 -25.56
N HIS A 410 4.37 -13.21 -25.05
CA HIS A 410 5.54 -14.09 -24.95
C HIS A 410 6.05 -14.34 -26.38
N PRO A 411 7.30 -13.98 -26.72
CA PRO A 411 7.85 -14.34 -28.01
C PRO A 411 7.84 -15.87 -28.11
N VAL A 412 7.35 -16.41 -29.22
CA VAL A 412 7.22 -17.85 -29.48
C VAL A 412 8.57 -18.58 -29.33
N TYR A 413 9.68 -17.85 -29.52
CA TYR A 413 11.05 -18.37 -29.44
C TYR A 413 11.75 -18.17 -28.08
N ALA A 414 11.08 -17.57 -27.09
CA ALA A 414 11.71 -17.34 -25.78
C ALA A 414 11.59 -18.56 -24.87
N PRO A 415 12.64 -18.97 -24.14
CA PRO A 415 12.58 -20.10 -23.22
C PRO A 415 11.54 -19.84 -22.12
N MET A 416 10.73 -20.85 -21.81
CA MET A 416 9.77 -20.76 -20.70
C MET A 416 10.50 -20.39 -19.40
N GLY A 417 9.99 -19.39 -18.69
CA GLY A 417 10.55 -18.92 -17.42
C GLY A 417 11.28 -17.58 -17.46
N MET A 418 11.34 -16.88 -18.61
CA MET A 418 11.83 -15.50 -18.61
C MET A 418 10.87 -14.56 -17.87
N SER A 419 11.38 -13.82 -16.89
CA SER A 419 10.58 -12.84 -16.14
C SER A 419 9.99 -11.77 -17.06
N LYS A 420 8.81 -11.24 -16.71
CA LYS A 420 8.12 -10.15 -17.43
C LYS A 420 9.03 -8.95 -17.72
N ARG A 421 9.95 -8.63 -16.79
CA ARG A 421 10.91 -7.52 -16.92
C ARG A 421 12.10 -7.84 -17.80
N ARG A 422 12.60 -9.08 -17.76
CA ARG A 422 13.64 -9.53 -18.69
C ARG A 422 13.15 -9.52 -20.14
N ARG A 423 11.83 -9.64 -20.35
CA ARG A 423 11.19 -9.45 -21.67
C ARG A 423 11.15 -7.98 -22.12
N ALA A 424 10.92 -7.04 -21.20
CA ALA A 424 10.94 -5.59 -21.50
C ALA A 424 12.35 -5.04 -21.75
N ALA A 425 13.36 -5.66 -21.13
CA ALA A 425 14.77 -5.26 -21.28
C ALA A 425 15.31 -5.35 -22.73
N GLY A 426 14.74 -6.24 -23.56
CA GLY A 426 15.12 -6.39 -24.97
C GLY A 426 14.72 -5.16 -25.81
N PRO A 427 13.40 -4.85 -25.89
CA PRO A 427 12.91 -3.66 -26.57
C PRO A 427 13.50 -2.33 -26.06
N GLU A 428 13.81 -2.25 -24.77
CA GLU A 428 14.37 -1.04 -24.15
C GLU A 428 15.90 -0.94 -24.27
N GLY A 429 16.58 -1.92 -24.88
CA GLY A 429 18.03 -1.89 -25.09
C GLY A 429 18.84 -1.86 -23.80
N MET A 430 18.33 -2.50 -22.73
CA MET A 430 18.95 -2.42 -21.41
C MET A 430 20.23 -3.25 -21.30
N ASP A 431 21.24 -2.69 -20.64
CA ASP A 431 22.52 -3.36 -20.39
C ASP A 431 22.37 -4.51 -19.36
N ARG A 432 23.28 -5.50 -19.43
CA ARG A 432 23.34 -6.65 -18.51
C ARG A 432 23.33 -6.21 -17.04
N ASN A 433 24.03 -5.12 -16.71
CA ASN A 433 24.08 -4.59 -15.36
C ASN A 433 22.73 -4.04 -14.90
N GLN A 434 21.97 -3.39 -15.79
CA GLN A 434 20.64 -2.88 -15.51
C GLN A 434 19.65 -4.05 -15.30
N ILE A 435 19.74 -5.10 -16.10
CA ILE A 435 18.92 -6.32 -15.95
C ILE A 435 19.20 -7.02 -14.61
N ILE A 436 20.47 -7.10 -14.19
CA ILE A 436 20.86 -7.65 -12.88
C ILE A 436 20.29 -6.78 -11.76
N GLN A 437 20.30 -5.45 -11.90
CA GLN A 437 19.69 -4.53 -10.92
C GLN A 437 18.16 -4.66 -10.86
N MET A 438 17.48 -4.84 -11.99
CA MET A 438 16.03 -5.10 -12.03
C MET A 438 15.64 -6.44 -11.39
N THR A 439 16.58 -7.39 -11.32
CA THR A 439 16.38 -8.67 -10.63
C THR A 439 16.50 -8.50 -9.11
N LYS A 440 17.24 -7.48 -8.65
CA LYS A 440 17.42 -7.11 -7.23
C LYS A 440 16.38 -6.10 -6.76
N GLU A 441 15.14 -6.22 -7.22
CA GLU A 441 14.11 -5.29 -6.77
C GLU A 441 13.82 -5.46 -5.28
N LYS A 442 13.80 -4.31 -4.60
CA LYS A 442 13.46 -4.21 -3.19
C LYS A 442 12.01 -4.65 -2.99
N THR A 443 11.81 -5.60 -2.09
CA THR A 443 10.49 -6.03 -1.60
C THR A 443 9.74 -4.87 -0.94
N LEU A 444 8.42 -4.97 -0.78
CA LEU A 444 7.62 -3.93 -0.10
C LEU A 444 8.11 -3.73 1.34
N LEU A 445 8.44 -4.83 2.03
CA LEU A 445 9.00 -4.81 3.38
C LEU A 445 10.39 -4.15 3.43
N GLU A 446 11.29 -4.40 2.48
CA GLU A 446 12.57 -3.70 2.42
C GLU A 446 12.41 -2.20 2.13
N GLN A 447 11.43 -1.83 1.30
CA GLN A 447 11.14 -0.43 1.00
C GLN A 447 10.63 0.30 2.24
N ILE A 448 9.68 -0.26 2.99
CA ILE A 448 9.20 0.38 4.23
C ILE A 448 10.29 0.40 5.30
N ILE A 449 11.09 -0.67 5.46
CA ILE A 449 12.22 -0.65 6.40
C ILE A 449 13.21 0.45 6.03
N GLY A 450 13.56 0.60 4.74
CA GLY A 450 14.46 1.66 4.29
C GLY A 450 13.91 3.07 4.55
N GLN A 451 12.61 3.28 4.33
CA GLN A 451 11.94 4.55 4.64
C GLN A 451 11.94 4.85 6.15
N VAL A 452 11.65 3.84 6.98
CA VAL A 452 11.64 3.99 8.44
C VAL A 452 13.05 4.25 8.97
N GLN A 453 14.06 3.53 8.46
CA GLN A 453 15.47 3.74 8.81
C GLN A 453 15.91 5.19 8.50
N HIS A 454 15.57 5.68 7.30
CA HIS A 454 15.85 7.05 6.89
C HIS A 454 15.10 8.09 7.74
N ASN A 455 13.79 7.91 7.97
CA ASN A 455 12.99 8.84 8.77
C ASN A 455 13.52 8.92 10.21
N PHE A 456 13.86 7.77 10.80
CA PHE A 456 14.46 7.71 12.12
C PHE A 456 15.80 8.46 12.19
N LEU A 457 16.71 8.22 11.22
CA LEU A 457 17.99 8.93 11.16
C LEU A 457 17.81 10.43 10.93
N ARG A 458 16.83 10.83 10.11
CA ARG A 458 16.49 12.23 9.86
C ARG A 458 16.02 12.93 11.13
N LEU A 459 15.07 12.36 11.85
CA LEU A 459 14.57 12.92 13.11
C LEU A 459 15.67 12.98 14.18
N ARG A 460 16.49 11.93 14.27
CA ARG A 460 17.63 11.90 15.19
C ARG A 460 18.67 12.98 14.85
N THR A 461 18.98 13.17 13.57
CA THR A 461 19.90 14.20 13.08
C THR A 461 19.35 15.60 13.38
N MET A 462 18.06 15.81 13.16
CA MET A 462 17.38 17.08 13.49
C MET A 462 17.50 17.38 14.98
N TYR A 463 17.16 16.42 15.83
CA TYR A 463 17.28 16.58 17.28
C TYR A 463 18.72 16.92 17.71
N ILE A 464 19.74 16.26 17.16
CA ILE A 464 21.15 16.56 17.49
C ILE A 464 21.53 17.98 17.06
N ILE A 465 21.16 18.38 15.85
CA ILE A 465 21.48 19.73 15.34
C ILE A 465 20.78 20.79 16.19
N ASP A 466 19.52 20.60 16.56
CA ASP A 466 18.77 21.53 17.39
C ASP A 466 19.34 21.60 18.81
N GLN A 467 19.75 20.46 19.38
CA GLN A 467 20.43 20.41 20.68
C GLN A 467 21.77 21.17 20.64
N LEU A 468 22.57 20.98 19.58
CA LEU A 468 23.83 21.69 19.41
C LEU A 468 23.61 23.18 19.17
N ALA A 469 22.59 23.57 18.41
CA ALA A 469 22.24 24.98 18.20
C ALA A 469 21.75 25.65 19.50
N ALA A 470 21.13 24.91 20.41
CA ALA A 470 20.75 25.40 21.74
C ALA A 470 21.93 25.48 22.72
N GLU A 471 22.86 24.52 22.65
CA GLU A 471 24.06 24.46 23.50
C GLU A 471 25.09 25.55 23.13
N PHE A 472 25.28 25.82 21.83
CA PHE A 472 26.25 26.79 21.33
C PHE A 472 25.59 28.13 21.02
N LYS A 473 25.85 29.13 21.87
CA LYS A 473 25.47 30.53 21.61
C LYS A 473 26.46 31.24 20.67
N ASP A 474 27.73 30.83 20.69
CA ASP A 474 28.80 31.36 19.85
C ASP A 474 29.78 30.23 19.51
N PRO A 475 30.01 29.90 18.22
CA PRO A 475 29.39 30.44 17.02
C PRO A 475 27.93 29.97 16.80
N LEU A 476 27.14 30.74 16.06
CA LEU A 476 25.75 30.40 15.71
C LEU A 476 25.70 29.29 14.66
N ILE A 477 24.90 28.26 14.93
CA ILE A 477 24.66 27.14 14.01
C ILE A 477 23.29 27.33 13.36
N VAL A 478 23.28 27.59 12.05
CA VAL A 478 22.04 27.74 11.27
C VAL A 478 21.88 26.55 10.34
N SER A 479 20.80 25.79 10.52
CA SER A 479 20.44 24.64 9.68
C SER A 479 19.40 25.04 8.62
N HIS A 480 19.61 24.60 7.39
CA HIS A 480 18.63 24.71 6.31
C HIS A 480 18.37 23.33 5.74
N TRP A 481 17.13 22.87 5.91
CA TRP A 481 16.66 21.62 5.33
C TRP A 481 16.28 21.85 3.86
N ASN A 482 16.75 20.97 2.98
CA ASN A 482 16.34 21.02 1.59
C ASN A 482 14.87 20.58 1.46
N ALA A 483 14.11 21.24 0.58
CA ALA A 483 12.72 20.87 0.29
C ALA A 483 12.63 19.61 -0.60
N PHE A 484 13.66 19.37 -1.43
CA PHE A 484 13.75 18.17 -2.26
C PHE A 484 14.26 16.99 -1.43
N ASN A 485 13.32 16.23 -0.87
CA ASN A 485 13.60 15.01 -0.14
C ASN A 485 12.99 13.80 -0.86
N SER A 486 13.79 12.75 -0.98
CA SER A 486 13.32 11.41 -1.32
C SER A 486 12.87 10.71 -0.02
N PRO A 487 11.93 9.75 -0.07
CA PRO A 487 11.58 8.93 1.09
C PRO A 487 12.74 8.09 1.64
N THR A 488 13.88 8.04 0.94
CA THR A 488 15.09 7.33 1.38
C THR A 488 16.32 8.24 1.50
N GLN A 489 16.22 9.52 1.11
CA GLN A 489 17.35 10.44 1.10
C GLN A 489 16.91 11.87 1.43
N SER A 490 17.61 12.51 2.36
CA SER A 490 17.40 13.93 2.69
C SER A 490 18.71 14.65 2.82
N CYS A 491 18.68 15.97 2.68
CA CYS A 491 19.88 16.80 2.77
C CYS A 491 19.65 17.99 3.69
N VAL A 492 20.60 18.25 4.56
CA VAL A 492 20.64 19.45 5.42
C VAL A 492 21.94 20.20 5.18
N LYS A 493 21.83 21.51 4.99
CA LYS A 493 22.96 22.43 4.89
C LYS A 493 23.11 23.18 6.19
N ILE A 494 24.24 22.99 6.86
CA ILE A 494 24.59 23.68 8.10
C ILE A 494 25.53 24.84 7.75
N ASN A 495 25.24 26.02 8.28
CA ASN A 495 26.10 27.18 8.23
C ASN A 495 26.50 27.56 9.65
N ILE A 496 27.80 27.61 9.90
CA ILE A 496 28.37 28.10 11.16
C ILE A 496 28.84 29.54 10.91
N VAL A 497 28.31 30.46 11.70
CA VAL A 497 28.51 31.91 11.58
C VAL A 497 28.77 32.50 12.95
N THR A 498 29.77 33.38 13.07
CA THR A 498 29.96 34.19 14.28
C THR A 498 29.15 35.48 14.16
N GLN A 499 28.32 35.78 15.16
CA GLN A 499 27.45 36.96 15.12
C GLN A 499 28.27 38.26 15.00
N GLY A 500 27.89 39.14 14.07
CA GLY A 500 28.60 40.39 13.80
C GLY A 500 29.79 40.28 12.84
N TYR A 501 30.25 39.07 12.50
CA TYR A 501 31.39 38.83 11.59
C TYR A 501 31.03 37.94 10.39
N ASP A 502 29.76 37.97 9.96
CA ASP A 502 29.25 37.11 8.87
C ASP A 502 29.93 37.40 7.52
N SER A 503 30.46 38.61 7.34
CA SER A 503 31.28 39.00 6.17
C SER A 503 32.70 38.42 6.19
N VAL A 504 33.24 38.12 7.38
CA VAL A 504 34.62 37.63 7.55
C VAL A 504 34.70 36.15 7.20
N LEU A 505 33.82 35.33 7.78
CA LEU A 505 33.85 33.90 7.56
C LEU A 505 32.48 33.23 7.77
N ARG A 506 32.10 32.41 6.79
CA ARG A 506 31.00 31.45 6.92
C ARG A 506 31.47 30.05 6.59
N THR A 507 31.40 29.13 7.55
CA THR A 507 31.74 27.72 7.32
C THR A 507 30.48 26.96 6.94
N LYS A 508 30.50 26.33 5.76
CA LYS A 508 29.36 25.59 5.20
C LYS A 508 29.66 24.09 5.27
N LEU A 509 28.67 23.33 5.69
CA LEU A 509 28.69 21.87 5.78
C LEU A 509 27.41 21.32 5.16
N VAL A 510 27.49 20.25 4.39
CA VAL A 510 26.31 19.59 3.82
C VAL A 510 26.26 18.15 4.30
N ILE A 511 25.14 17.76 4.89
CA ILE A 511 24.92 16.40 5.39
C ILE A 511 23.83 15.75 4.57
N HIS A 512 24.18 14.67 3.88
CA HIS A 512 23.25 13.78 3.21
C HIS A 512 22.90 12.63 4.15
N ILE A 513 21.61 12.46 4.40
CA ILE A 513 21.04 11.43 5.25
C ILE A 513 20.51 10.33 4.33
N TYR A 514 21.07 9.12 4.44
CA TYR A 514 20.63 7.92 3.71
C TYR A 514 19.86 6.97 4.65
N GLU A 515 19.59 5.75 4.18
CA GLU A 515 18.89 4.72 4.96
C GLU A 515 19.66 4.32 6.23
N ARG A 516 20.98 4.06 6.15
CA ARG A 516 21.78 3.59 7.30
C ARG A 516 23.00 4.42 7.66
N THR A 517 23.34 5.38 6.81
CA THR A 517 24.58 6.14 6.90
C THR A 517 24.33 7.63 6.69
N LEU A 518 25.23 8.43 7.24
CA LEU A 518 25.27 9.87 7.03
C LEU A 518 26.51 10.18 6.20
N LYS A 519 26.37 10.95 5.12
CA LYS A 519 27.52 11.44 4.34
C LYS A 519 27.64 12.93 4.53
N CYS A 520 28.73 13.33 5.14
CA CYS A 520 29.05 14.72 5.40
C CYS A 520 30.04 15.24 4.35
N ILE A 521 29.77 16.42 3.79
CA ILE A 521 30.64 17.13 2.86
C ILE A 521 31.06 18.43 3.55
N CYS A 522 32.32 18.46 3.97
CA CYS A 522 32.92 19.59 4.67
C CYS A 522 33.33 20.70 3.68
N ARG A 523 33.63 21.89 4.22
CA ARG A 523 34.07 23.06 3.43
C ARG A 523 35.33 22.81 2.61
N ASP A 524 36.22 21.97 3.13
CA ASP A 524 37.48 21.57 2.49
C ASP A 524 37.27 20.54 1.35
N GLY A 525 36.02 20.17 1.06
CA GLY A 525 35.68 19.16 0.06
C GLY A 525 35.88 17.72 0.55
N LYS A 526 36.29 17.52 1.81
CA LYS A 526 36.40 16.17 2.36
C LYS A 526 35.00 15.57 2.55
N ILE A 527 34.89 14.34 2.12
CA ILE A 527 33.68 13.53 2.24
C ILE A 527 33.91 12.53 3.36
N MET A 528 33.11 12.64 4.41
CA MET A 528 33.14 11.72 5.55
C MET A 528 31.85 10.92 5.58
N THR A 529 31.95 9.60 5.54
CA THR A 529 30.81 8.70 5.73
C THR A 529 30.79 8.26 7.18
N MET A 530 29.70 8.55 7.87
CA MET A 530 29.47 8.25 9.28
C MET A 530 28.37 7.18 9.40
N SER A 531 28.39 6.50 10.54
CA SER A 531 27.43 5.46 10.91
C SER A 531 26.10 6.07 11.39
N PHE A 532 25.23 5.23 11.95
CA PHE A 532 23.95 5.63 12.54
C PHE A 532 24.11 6.21 13.97
N GLU A 533 25.34 6.24 14.50
CA GLU A 533 25.63 6.69 15.85
C GLU A 533 25.57 8.23 15.96
N PRO A 534 24.84 8.79 16.94
CA PRO A 534 24.66 10.23 17.06
C PRO A 534 25.94 10.94 17.51
N GLN A 535 26.83 10.22 18.19
CA GLN A 535 28.06 10.77 18.74
C GLN A 535 29.05 11.13 17.63
N GLU A 536 29.11 10.35 16.55
CA GLU A 536 29.96 10.68 15.39
C GLU A 536 29.58 12.03 14.77
N LEU A 537 28.28 12.27 14.60
CA LEU A 537 27.78 13.56 14.09
C LEU A 537 28.10 14.71 15.04
N ARG A 538 27.91 14.52 16.36
CA ARG A 538 28.26 15.54 17.38
C ARG A 538 29.75 15.87 17.31
N ASN A 539 30.61 14.86 17.32
CA ASN A 539 32.05 15.02 17.27
C ASN A 539 32.50 15.75 15.99
N LEU A 540 31.90 15.42 14.84
CA LEU A 540 32.18 16.11 13.58
C LEU A 540 31.81 17.58 13.65
N ILE A 541 30.63 17.92 14.19
CA ILE A 541 30.20 19.32 14.33
C ILE A 541 31.13 20.08 15.29
N PHE A 542 31.57 19.47 16.40
CA PHE A 542 32.57 20.09 17.29
C PHE A 542 33.90 20.37 16.59
N CYS A 543 34.40 19.43 15.79
CA CYS A 543 35.59 19.65 14.96
C CYS A 543 35.39 20.81 13.98
N GLN A 544 34.22 20.90 13.33
CA GLN A 544 33.90 21.99 12.41
C GLN A 544 33.76 23.36 13.10
N ILE A 545 33.26 23.40 14.33
CA ILE A 545 33.20 24.62 15.16
C ILE A 545 34.60 25.10 15.53
N SER A 546 35.47 24.20 16.00
CA SER A 546 36.86 24.54 16.33
C SER A 546 37.61 25.10 15.12
N GLN A 547 37.45 24.43 13.96
CA GLN A 547 38.03 24.90 12.69
C GLN A 547 37.45 26.26 12.25
N HIS A 548 36.16 26.50 12.47
CA HIS A 548 35.53 27.80 12.18
C HIS A 548 36.14 28.92 13.02
N ASN A 549 36.25 28.73 14.33
CA ASN A 549 36.83 29.73 15.24
C ASN A 549 38.26 30.08 14.83
N MET A 550 39.06 29.07 14.44
CA MET A 550 40.44 29.29 14.02
C MET A 550 40.54 30.06 12.70
N ALA A 551 39.78 29.64 11.69
CA ALA A 551 39.75 30.33 10.41
C ALA A 551 39.17 31.76 10.54
N ALA A 552 38.26 31.99 11.49
CA ALA A 552 37.69 33.31 11.75
C ALA A 552 38.74 34.25 12.35
N VAL A 553 39.57 33.76 13.30
CA VAL A 553 40.69 34.52 13.86
C VAL A 553 41.72 34.87 12.79
N GLN A 554 42.04 33.96 11.87
CA GLN A 554 42.91 34.25 10.73
C GLN A 554 42.33 35.31 9.79
N GLY A 555 41.03 35.25 9.54
CA GLY A 555 40.32 36.26 8.76
C GLY A 555 40.42 37.64 9.44
N LEU A 556 40.10 37.70 10.73
CA LEU A 556 40.18 38.91 11.53
C LEU A 556 41.60 39.49 11.59
N ALA A 557 42.63 38.64 11.75
CA ALA A 557 44.03 39.07 11.76
C ALA A 557 44.39 39.81 10.46
N LYS A 558 43.96 39.31 9.31
CA LYS A 558 44.18 39.96 8.01
C LYS A 558 43.49 41.33 7.92
N TYR A 559 42.30 41.49 8.49
CA TYR A 559 41.60 42.77 8.52
C TYR A 559 42.27 43.80 9.43
N ASN A 560 42.83 43.35 10.56
CA ASN A 560 43.51 44.21 11.54
C ASN A 560 45.01 44.44 11.24
N GLY A 561 45.53 43.95 10.12
CA GLY A 561 46.93 44.10 9.72
C GLY A 561 47.92 43.20 10.49
N TRP A 562 47.42 42.24 11.27
CA TRP A 562 48.26 41.26 11.98
C TRP A 562 48.77 40.19 11.01
N THR A 563 50.01 39.76 11.21
CA THR A 563 50.63 38.74 10.36
C THR A 563 50.42 37.35 10.95
N VAL A 564 49.92 36.40 10.15
CA VAL A 564 49.77 35.00 10.57
C VAL A 564 51.13 34.31 10.38
N LEU A 565 51.78 33.94 11.47
CA LEU A 565 53.09 33.26 11.45
C LEU A 565 52.97 31.77 11.20
N SER A 566 51.99 31.12 11.84
CA SER A 566 51.73 29.70 11.69
C SER A 566 50.24 29.42 11.88
N SER A 567 49.73 28.46 11.12
CA SER A 567 48.35 28.02 11.14
C SER A 567 48.33 26.52 10.93
N GLU A 568 48.16 25.76 11.99
CA GLU A 568 48.08 24.30 11.91
C GLU A 568 46.70 23.83 12.34
N GLN A 569 46.04 23.06 11.47
CA GLN A 569 44.75 22.45 11.79
C GLN A 569 44.90 21.19 12.64
N ASN A 570 46.08 20.57 12.61
CA ASN A 570 46.39 19.32 13.28
C ASN A 570 47.67 19.45 14.11
N ILE A 571 47.54 19.79 15.39
CA ILE A 571 48.66 19.87 16.31
C ILE A 571 48.99 18.48 16.89
N GLY A 572 50.28 18.12 16.90
CA GLY A 572 50.81 16.96 17.63
C GLY A 572 51.40 17.27 19.02
N THR A 573 51.33 18.53 19.47
CA THR A 573 51.93 19.03 20.71
C THR A 573 50.89 19.63 21.66
N GLY A 574 50.78 19.13 22.88
CA GLY A 574 49.83 19.63 23.88
C GLY A 574 49.04 18.50 24.53
N ALA A 575 47.98 18.85 25.27
CA ALA A 575 47.08 17.86 25.83
C ALA A 575 46.37 17.11 24.69
N ILE A 576 46.36 15.78 24.79
CA ILE A 576 45.71 14.92 23.80
C ILE A 576 44.20 15.14 23.93
N GLU A 577 43.58 15.65 22.88
CA GLU A 577 42.13 15.77 22.79
C GLU A 577 41.51 14.37 22.69
N PRO A 578 40.43 14.08 23.45
CA PRO A 578 39.76 12.78 23.40
C PRO A 578 39.10 12.50 22.04
N PHE A 579 38.81 13.53 21.25
CA PHE A 579 38.26 13.40 19.90
C PHE A 579 38.66 14.57 19.00
N GLY A 580 39.08 14.24 17.77
CA GLY A 580 39.52 15.23 16.78
C GLY A 580 40.92 15.79 17.06
N ASN A 581 41.37 16.68 16.18
CA ASN A 581 42.67 17.34 16.32
C ASN A 581 42.48 18.78 16.81
N ALA A 582 43.33 19.21 17.74
CA ALA A 582 43.41 20.61 18.13
C ALA A 582 44.06 21.43 16.99
N SER A 583 43.54 22.63 16.77
CA SER A 583 44.09 23.59 15.83
C SER A 583 44.79 24.74 16.57
N THR A 584 45.85 25.31 15.99
CA THR A 584 46.53 26.51 16.53
C THR A 584 46.79 27.52 15.44
N VAL A 585 46.76 28.79 15.83
CA VAL A 585 47.26 29.90 15.03
C VAL A 585 48.14 30.78 15.88
N ILE A 586 49.28 31.14 15.32
CA ILE A 586 50.21 32.10 15.90
C ILE A 586 50.15 33.38 15.04
N LEU A 587 49.87 34.51 15.69
CA LEU A 587 49.76 35.83 15.09
C LEU A 587 50.84 36.75 15.64
N ALA A 588 51.43 37.60 14.81
CA ALA A 588 52.32 38.67 15.25
C ALA A 588 51.71 40.05 14.96
N SER A 589 51.94 40.98 15.89
CA SER A 589 51.48 42.35 15.76
C SER A 589 52.14 43.06 14.57
N PRO A 590 51.48 44.06 13.97
CA PRO A 590 52.08 44.93 12.95
C PRO A 590 53.40 45.58 13.38
N SER A 591 53.55 45.84 14.69
CA SER A 591 54.76 46.39 15.30
C SER A 591 55.86 45.35 15.54
N GLY A 592 55.58 44.05 15.40
CA GLY A 592 56.52 42.96 15.70
C GLY A 592 56.75 42.70 17.19
N ASN A 593 56.17 43.52 18.08
CA ASN A 593 56.47 43.49 19.51
C ASN A 593 55.65 42.48 20.30
N LYS A 594 54.53 41.99 19.78
CA LYS A 594 53.63 41.06 20.48
C LYS A 594 53.28 39.90 19.57
N VAL A 595 53.20 38.71 20.16
CA VAL A 595 52.79 37.48 19.47
C VAL A 595 51.64 36.84 20.25
N ILE A 596 50.56 36.47 19.58
CA ILE A 596 49.40 35.78 20.14
C ILE A 596 49.40 34.35 19.62
N GLY A 597 49.28 33.37 20.51
CA GLY A 597 49.04 31.97 20.20
C GLY A 597 47.63 31.59 20.60
N VAL A 598 46.82 31.21 19.63
CA VAL A 598 45.44 30.73 19.84
C VAL A 598 45.45 29.23 19.67
N HIS A 599 44.90 28.49 20.63
CA HIS A 599 44.66 27.05 20.52
C HIS A 599 43.18 26.78 20.68
N SER A 600 42.61 25.97 19.80
CA SER A 600 41.20 25.59 19.82
C SER A 600 41.09 24.07 19.68
N GLY A 601 40.56 23.41 20.71
CA GLY A 601 40.24 21.99 20.73
C GLY A 601 38.74 21.73 20.53
N PRO A 602 38.35 20.54 20.05
CA PRO A 602 36.95 20.11 20.04
C PRO A 602 36.38 19.87 21.45
N HIS A 603 37.22 19.46 22.41
CA HIS A 603 36.85 19.22 23.81
C HIS A 603 37.44 20.26 24.76
N GLN A 604 38.75 20.57 24.67
CA GLN A 604 39.29 21.74 25.36
C GLN A 604 38.87 23.00 24.63
N ARG A 605 38.13 23.85 25.35
CA ARG A 605 37.74 25.17 24.86
C ARG A 605 38.98 26.00 24.49
N ILE A 606 38.74 27.11 23.82
CA ILE A 606 39.79 27.99 23.29
C ILE A 606 40.72 28.46 24.41
N SER A 607 42.03 28.28 24.24
CA SER A 607 43.06 28.85 25.12
C SER A 607 43.90 29.86 24.36
N LEU A 608 44.17 31.01 25.00
CA LEU A 608 44.89 32.14 24.42
C LEU A 608 46.19 32.36 25.16
N TYR A 609 47.29 32.51 24.44
CA TYR A 609 48.60 32.81 24.99
C TYR A 609 49.15 34.06 24.34
N VAL A 610 49.82 34.91 25.11
CA VAL A 610 50.49 36.11 24.60
C VAL A 610 51.96 36.06 25.00
N SER A 611 52.84 36.38 24.04
CA SER A 611 54.27 36.58 24.25
C SER A 611 54.64 37.99 23.79
N SER A 612 55.61 38.59 24.46
CA SER A 612 56.13 39.92 24.14
C SER A 612 57.57 39.83 23.68
N SER A 613 57.92 40.61 22.67
CA SER A 613 59.27 40.81 22.16
C SER A 613 59.51 42.32 22.03
N PRO A 614 60.66 42.88 22.44
CA PRO A 614 61.77 42.22 23.13
C PRO A 614 61.42 41.80 24.57
N ARG A 615 62.20 40.86 25.12
CA ARG A 615 62.05 40.42 26.52
C ARG A 615 62.33 41.59 27.49
N PRO A 616 61.42 41.93 28.41
CA PRO A 616 61.69 42.95 29.42
C PRO A 616 62.81 42.52 30.41
N ASP A 617 63.01 41.20 30.59
CA ASP A 617 63.97 40.61 31.53
C ASP A 617 65.24 40.04 30.84
N PHE A 618 65.64 40.56 29.68
CA PHE A 618 66.86 40.08 29.01
C PHE A 618 68.11 40.69 29.66
N TYR A 619 68.90 39.85 30.33
CA TYR A 619 70.24 40.21 30.80
C TYR A 619 71.28 39.49 29.93
N PRO A 620 72.27 40.20 29.34
CA PRO A 620 73.33 39.56 28.59
C PRO A 620 74.10 38.59 29.50
N SER A 621 74.01 37.30 29.19
CA SER A 621 74.78 36.25 29.87
C SER A 621 76.10 36.03 29.15
N THR A 622 77.11 35.48 29.83
CA THR A 622 78.44 35.19 29.23
C THR A 622 78.39 34.30 27.97
N VAL A 623 77.26 33.63 27.71
CA VAL A 623 77.01 32.74 26.56
C VAL A 623 76.23 33.44 25.43
N VAL A 624 75.46 34.49 25.74
CA VAL A 624 74.57 35.17 24.78
C VAL A 624 74.77 36.68 24.89
N ASN A 625 75.74 37.19 24.13
CA ASN A 625 76.17 38.60 24.18
C ASN A 625 75.53 39.48 23.10
N GLU A 626 74.92 38.91 22.05
CA GLU A 626 74.44 39.68 20.91
C GLU A 626 73.01 40.19 21.10
N GLN A 627 72.76 41.46 20.78
CA GLN A 627 71.42 42.11 20.87
C GLN A 627 70.35 41.45 19.98
N ARG A 628 70.73 40.63 18.99
CA ARG A 628 69.77 39.84 18.20
C ARG A 628 68.94 38.89 19.06
N TRP A 629 69.45 38.48 20.22
CA TRP A 629 68.78 37.54 21.13
C TRP A 629 67.73 38.22 22.03
N GLU A 630 67.70 39.56 22.10
CA GLU A 630 66.65 40.33 22.80
C GLU A 630 65.27 40.13 22.15
N HIS A 631 65.26 39.82 20.85
CA HIS A 631 64.05 39.61 20.04
C HIS A 631 63.45 38.20 20.19
N LEU A 632 64.05 37.30 20.99
CA LEU A 632 63.40 36.04 21.33
C LEU A 632 62.21 36.30 22.26
N GLY A 633 61.04 35.82 21.86
CA GLY A 633 59.79 36.01 22.61
C GLY A 633 59.93 35.66 24.10
N ALA A 634 59.31 36.50 24.94
CA ALA A 634 59.14 36.27 26.37
C ALA A 634 58.32 35.00 26.66
N ALA A 635 58.34 34.55 27.92
CA ALA A 635 57.52 33.42 28.36
C ALA A 635 56.03 33.67 28.00
N TRP A 636 55.38 32.63 27.46
CA TRP A 636 53.97 32.69 27.10
C TRP A 636 53.11 32.84 28.35
N GLN A 637 52.24 33.85 28.37
CA GLN A 637 51.27 34.07 29.43
C GLN A 637 49.88 33.72 28.94
N GLU A 638 49.16 32.89 29.70
CA GLU A 638 47.78 32.51 29.37
C GLU A 638 46.82 33.68 29.68
N VAL A 639 46.04 34.08 28.68
CA VAL A 639 45.01 35.11 28.80
C VAL A 639 43.68 34.44 29.12
N ARG A 640 43.11 34.79 30.28
CA ARG A 640 41.77 34.35 30.69
C ARG A 640 40.68 35.07 29.88
N HIS A 641 40.42 34.56 28.69
CA HIS A 641 39.44 35.12 27.74
C HIS A 641 38.00 35.20 28.28
N ASP A 642 37.65 34.37 29.28
CA ASP A 642 36.34 34.43 29.94
C ASP A 642 36.08 35.76 30.64
N ARG A 643 37.13 36.43 31.13
CA ARG A 643 37.04 37.70 31.85
C ARG A 643 37.15 38.93 30.96
N MET A 644 37.46 38.75 29.67
CA MET A 644 37.55 39.87 28.72
C MET A 644 36.17 40.37 28.31
N GLU A 645 36.05 41.68 28.15
CA GLU A 645 34.86 42.31 27.59
C GLU A 645 34.71 41.95 26.11
N GLY A 646 33.48 41.66 25.68
CA GLY A 646 33.17 41.29 24.31
C GLY A 646 32.01 40.32 24.24
N ARG A 647 31.13 40.52 23.24
CA ARG A 647 29.92 39.71 23.08
C ARG A 647 30.22 38.28 22.63
N ASN A 648 31.19 38.14 21.73
CA ASN A 648 31.59 36.89 21.09
C ASN A 648 33.11 36.70 21.20
N PHE A 649 33.59 35.48 21.01
CA PHE A 649 35.01 35.14 21.01
C PHE A 649 35.81 36.02 20.04
N LEU A 650 35.31 36.23 18.83
CA LEU A 650 36.00 37.05 17.81
C LEU A 650 36.07 38.54 18.20
N ASN A 651 35.04 39.06 18.85
CA ASN A 651 35.03 40.44 19.36
C ASN A 651 36.05 40.61 20.50
N LYS A 652 36.12 39.63 21.42
CA LYS A 652 37.17 39.61 22.46
C LYS A 652 38.57 39.58 21.84
N MET A 653 38.75 38.83 20.74
CA MET A 653 40.02 38.79 20.01
C MET A 653 40.33 40.12 19.32
N GLU A 654 39.33 40.78 18.71
CA GLU A 654 39.50 42.10 18.10
C GLU A 654 39.97 43.15 19.13
N LEU A 655 39.32 43.19 20.29
CA LEU A 655 39.70 44.08 21.39
C LEU A 655 41.11 43.77 21.92
N LEU A 656 41.45 42.48 22.05
CA LEU A 656 42.79 42.05 22.46
C LEU A 656 43.84 42.48 21.43
N MET A 657 43.58 42.26 20.14
CA MET A 657 44.49 42.67 19.06
C MET A 657 44.64 44.19 19.02
N ALA A 658 43.56 44.95 19.17
CA ALA A 658 43.59 46.41 19.24
C ALA A 658 44.44 46.92 20.42
N ALA A 659 44.25 46.34 21.60
CA ALA A 659 45.00 46.69 22.81
C ALA A 659 46.49 46.35 22.74
N LEU A 660 46.88 45.33 21.96
CA LEU A 660 48.27 44.94 21.75
C LEU A 660 48.95 45.66 20.58
N THR A 661 48.18 46.38 19.75
CA THR A 661 48.68 47.29 18.71
C THR A 661 48.86 48.74 19.17
N ALA A 662 48.11 49.18 20.18
CA ALA A 662 48.29 50.48 20.84
C ALA A 662 49.59 50.47 21.66
#